data_AF-A0A8J6HQI7-F1
#
_entry.id   AF-A0A8J6HQI7-F1
#
_cell.length_a   1.000
_cell.length_b   1.000
_cell.length_c   1.000
_cell.angle_alpha   90.00
_cell.angle_beta   90.00
_cell.angle_gamma   90.00
#
_symmetry.space_group_name_H-M   'P 1'
#
loop_
_entity.id
_entity.type
_entity.pdbx_description
1 polymer ?
#
loop_
_entity_poly.entity_id
_entity_poly.type
_entity_poly.pdbx_seq_one_letter_code
_entity_poly.pdbx_strand_id
1 'polypeptide(L)'
;MINIQIILENTLETQFKAVELPEGSDEILSPLVCKVLDDVPVVTPDLTVSTKTVLDPIPGVKIEQFVLTAESNLLLIIVTKLLQNPTSLRQVLNSLHPKGFVLTREQLDLKIPDLDNIEVVTEYKTATEKLILFKKSEDKIEAKFVEVLSNNSEWLPQLQNFVKSEANVLVYGQNRESDGLIGLVNCLRREPGGHKVKCFLMMDEVPDFDPRLPFYGDQLRKNLAINIYKSGKWGTYRHLLLEELQEVECEYCLGDVLAKGDLSSMRWLEGPPSDESRLPESRVLIYNCYSAINFKDIMLASGRISAEAITTDRIEQECLIGIEFAGLDRKGRRVMGMIDNRAIATHVRGDSQLLWAVPDSWSLEEAATIPVVYSTVMYALHLAVDLKPKSTVLIHSGTGGIGLAALNVCLHHQFEIYVTVGTQDKRDYLRKHYPQIPESHIGNSRDTSFEEMIKAGTNHRGVDAVLNSLSEDKLRASVRCLARGGHFLEIGKFDLANDSSLSLLLLERGASYHGIMLDKIFKNSQESKVKLVDALYQGIHDGYVKPLPRVVFARDELVPAFKYMTTGTHIGKVLMKVRDEGDVRGVGPKRLFPALPRFNCDLTKSYVIIGGLGGVGLELADWLILREARKLVLVSRSGVKTGYQAQRIRLWRSYGVEVQISTRDITTKQGCLDLIREATELARTTTHLDEITREICPHLRYFVIFSSVSCGRGNAGQTNYGMANSIMERICEKRKRDGFPALAIQWGAIGDVGLVAKMQKENKELVIGGTLQQKISNCLEVLDRFLMQDNPIVASMLVAEKRNRGHGATSAVEAVANVLGIKDIKTVSQHATLAELGLDSMMGTEVIQLLEKEFEIYITAKDVRSLSFAKLTDIESEKRNVEEEVSLNKTQQGTDLLIQFIPDSQADSRPIVRLSCEGEDNEGQTVLVFPGIEGVFTHLDALVKSLRARVLGVQYSYQEPEISVEEIAKTSLPHIEKNISKDESLTLIGYSFGVSVCLEVLSLLENRGYSAKVISIDGSPTYLRSSMLNFVPGDTEAEFQTNLVYKILAMLIPVELLAPYREKFLMCSDLDERCDLGLTLIPSEVVNRQKLDKQAVVALYNRSKATLNYEFCHDKIRSKAYLFKAKYPIVNEDEDYHLSMAFKHSVQVATVDGDHVTILKQSELIKEINKLIACMDDI
;
A
#
# COMPACT_ATOMS: atom_id res chain seq x y z
N MET A 1 13.67 1.89 -19.27
CA MET A 1 12.19 1.78 -19.37
C MET A 1 11.73 1.17 -20.69
N ILE A 2 11.76 1.89 -21.82
CA ILE A 2 11.20 1.46 -23.13
C ILE A 2 11.59 0.01 -23.53
N ASN A 3 12.89 -0.31 -23.53
CA ASN A 3 13.37 -1.64 -23.95
C ASN A 3 12.81 -2.78 -23.08
N ILE A 4 12.63 -2.57 -21.77
CA ILE A 4 12.05 -3.57 -20.86
C ILE A 4 10.56 -3.82 -21.19
N GLN A 5 9.80 -2.77 -21.52
CA GLN A 5 8.41 -2.93 -21.97
C GLN A 5 8.32 -3.68 -23.31
N ILE A 6 9.25 -3.44 -24.24
CA ILE A 6 9.32 -4.20 -25.50
C ILE A 6 9.57 -5.69 -25.21
N ILE A 7 10.51 -6.02 -24.32
CA ILE A 7 10.80 -7.41 -23.95
C ILE A 7 9.55 -8.06 -23.34
N LEU A 8 8.96 -7.45 -22.31
CA LEU A 8 7.77 -7.97 -21.62
C LEU A 8 6.54 -8.11 -22.53
N GLU A 9 6.34 -7.19 -23.46
CA GLU A 9 5.28 -7.31 -24.46
C GLU A 9 5.51 -8.55 -25.34
N ASN A 10 6.75 -8.83 -25.72
CA ASN A 10 7.07 -9.93 -26.64
C ASN A 10 7.14 -11.30 -25.97
N THR A 11 7.59 -11.37 -24.72
CA THR A 11 7.77 -12.62 -23.99
C THR A 11 6.51 -13.06 -23.25
N LEU A 12 5.80 -12.09 -22.62
CA LEU A 12 4.68 -12.30 -21.69
C LEU A 12 5.02 -13.07 -20.40
N GLU A 13 6.32 -13.31 -20.15
CA GLU A 13 6.83 -14.05 -19.00
C GLU A 13 6.62 -13.30 -17.69
N THR A 14 6.32 -14.06 -16.62
CA THR A 14 6.18 -13.50 -15.25
C THR A 14 7.50 -13.46 -14.48
N GLN A 15 8.51 -14.24 -14.87
CA GLN A 15 9.86 -14.19 -14.27
C GLN A 15 10.81 -13.48 -15.24
N PHE A 16 11.40 -12.36 -14.83
CA PHE A 16 12.33 -11.58 -15.65
C PHE A 16 13.78 -11.88 -15.27
N LYS A 17 14.33 -12.94 -15.85
CA LYS A 17 15.73 -13.35 -15.63
C LYS A 17 16.68 -12.59 -16.56
N ALA A 18 17.64 -11.85 -16.00
CA ALA A 18 18.60 -11.05 -16.76
C ALA A 18 20.00 -11.02 -16.15
N VAL A 19 21.02 -10.86 -17.00
CA VAL A 19 22.43 -10.71 -16.59
C VAL A 19 23.04 -9.47 -17.23
N GLU A 20 23.82 -8.70 -16.46
CA GLU A 20 24.64 -7.58 -16.94
C GLU A 20 26.14 -7.89 -16.86
N LEU A 21 26.84 -7.62 -17.96
CA LEU A 21 28.27 -7.79 -18.17
C LEU A 21 28.88 -6.41 -18.45
N PRO A 22 29.28 -5.64 -17.41
CA PRO A 22 29.60 -4.22 -17.58
C PRO A 22 30.93 -3.94 -18.30
N GLU A 23 31.85 -4.90 -18.41
CA GLU A 23 33.16 -4.85 -19.09
C GLU A 23 33.81 -3.44 -19.15
N GLY A 24 34.18 -2.91 -17.98
CA GLY A 24 34.90 -1.64 -17.85
C GLY A 24 34.03 -0.37 -17.93
N SER A 25 32.71 -0.51 -17.78
CA SER A 25 31.80 0.60 -17.47
C SER A 25 31.69 0.79 -15.95
N ASP A 26 31.87 2.01 -15.46
CA ASP A 26 31.64 2.37 -14.05
C ASP A 26 30.13 2.48 -13.70
N GLU A 27 29.28 2.67 -14.71
CA GLU A 27 27.83 2.79 -14.54
C GLU A 27 27.13 1.48 -14.91
N ILE A 28 26.15 1.05 -14.10
CA ILE A 28 25.46 -0.24 -14.18
C ILE A 28 23.96 0.01 -14.39
N LEU A 29 23.33 -0.69 -15.34
CA LEU A 29 21.93 -0.49 -15.71
C LEU A 29 20.94 -1.33 -14.88
N SER A 30 21.39 -2.41 -14.26
CA SER A 30 20.57 -3.35 -13.47
C SER A 30 19.70 -2.69 -12.37
N PRO A 31 20.16 -1.67 -11.61
CA PRO A 31 19.29 -0.94 -10.68
C PRO A 31 18.10 -0.26 -11.36
N LEU A 32 18.32 0.32 -12.56
CA LEU A 32 17.26 0.95 -13.36
C LEU A 32 16.32 -0.09 -13.97
N VAL A 33 16.83 -1.29 -14.31
CA VAL A 33 16.00 -2.42 -14.74
C VAL A 33 15.13 -2.93 -13.60
N CYS A 34 15.68 -3.10 -12.40
CA CYS A 34 14.93 -3.49 -11.20
C CYS A 34 13.77 -2.53 -10.93
N LYS A 35 14.07 -1.22 -10.82
CA LYS A 35 13.06 -0.17 -10.60
C LYS A 35 11.95 -0.19 -11.66
N VAL A 36 12.28 -0.38 -12.93
CA VAL A 36 11.28 -0.46 -14.01
C VAL A 36 10.42 -1.73 -13.90
N LEU A 37 10.97 -2.84 -13.43
CA LEU A 37 10.23 -4.09 -13.23
C LEU A 37 9.34 -4.03 -11.98
N ASP A 38 9.69 -3.25 -10.96
CA ASP A 38 8.88 -3.05 -9.75
C ASP A 38 7.56 -2.33 -10.00
N ASP A 39 7.54 -1.40 -10.95
CA ASP A 39 6.31 -0.76 -11.45
C ASP A 39 5.45 -1.68 -12.38
N VAL A 40 5.85 -2.94 -12.59
CA VAL A 40 5.12 -3.92 -13.40
C VAL A 40 4.44 -4.98 -12.52
N PRO A 41 3.08 -5.00 -12.47
CA PRO A 41 2.31 -6.07 -11.87
C PRO A 41 2.68 -7.46 -12.35
N VAL A 42 2.66 -8.44 -11.43
CA VAL A 42 2.85 -9.88 -11.69
C VAL A 42 4.25 -10.28 -12.16
N VAL A 43 5.15 -9.34 -12.49
CA VAL A 43 6.51 -9.64 -12.97
C VAL A 43 7.53 -9.60 -11.83
N THR A 44 8.24 -10.71 -11.60
CA THR A 44 9.32 -10.82 -10.61
C THR A 44 10.70 -10.68 -11.26
N PRO A 45 11.57 -9.77 -10.79
CA PRO A 45 12.94 -9.64 -11.30
C PRO A 45 13.87 -10.73 -10.75
N ASP A 46 14.74 -11.27 -11.60
CA ASP A 46 15.89 -12.10 -11.21
C ASP A 46 17.11 -11.55 -11.96
N LEU A 47 17.81 -10.60 -11.34
CA LEU A 47 18.85 -9.79 -11.97
C LEU A 47 20.22 -10.10 -11.36
N THR A 48 21.21 -10.41 -12.20
CA THR A 48 22.60 -10.63 -11.79
C THR A 48 23.55 -9.68 -12.52
N VAL A 49 24.40 -8.96 -11.78
CA VAL A 49 25.55 -8.22 -12.32
C VAL A 49 26.78 -9.11 -12.21
N SER A 50 27.36 -9.47 -13.35
CA SER A 50 28.53 -10.34 -13.43
C SER A 50 29.82 -9.53 -13.54
N THR A 51 30.49 -9.37 -12.39
CA THR A 51 31.74 -8.59 -12.28
C THR A 51 32.75 -9.25 -11.35
N LYS A 52 34.04 -8.99 -11.58
CA LYS A 52 35.16 -9.40 -10.71
C LYS A 52 35.51 -8.32 -9.68
N THR A 53 34.99 -7.11 -9.85
CA THR A 53 35.19 -5.98 -8.97
C THR A 53 34.21 -6.05 -7.81
N VAL A 54 34.65 -5.80 -6.58
CA VAL A 54 33.74 -5.63 -5.45
C VAL A 54 32.91 -4.36 -5.66
N LEU A 55 31.59 -4.50 -5.59
CA LEU A 55 30.61 -3.41 -5.66
C LEU A 55 29.85 -3.37 -4.34
N ASP A 56 29.33 -2.19 -3.98
CA ASP A 56 28.41 -2.06 -2.85
C ASP A 56 27.11 -2.88 -3.11
N PRO A 57 26.46 -3.41 -2.06
CA PRO A 57 25.22 -4.19 -2.22
C PRO A 57 24.11 -3.38 -2.90
N ILE A 58 23.60 -3.89 -4.02
CA ILE A 58 22.48 -3.28 -4.76
C ILE A 58 21.18 -4.00 -4.35
N PRO A 59 20.20 -3.33 -3.73
CA PRO A 59 18.92 -3.95 -3.41
C PRO A 59 18.22 -4.54 -4.65
N GLY A 60 17.78 -5.79 -4.56
CA GLY A 60 17.09 -6.49 -5.65
C GLY A 60 17.98 -7.01 -6.79
N VAL A 61 19.31 -6.91 -6.68
CA VAL A 61 20.26 -7.36 -7.72
C VAL A 61 21.38 -8.19 -7.10
N LYS A 62 21.63 -9.38 -7.67
CA LYS A 62 22.73 -10.28 -7.29
C LYS A 62 24.05 -9.77 -7.87
N ILE A 63 25.14 -9.87 -7.12
CA ILE A 63 26.49 -9.51 -7.57
C ILE A 63 27.38 -10.74 -7.39
N GLU A 64 27.69 -11.43 -8.47
CA GLU A 64 28.39 -12.73 -8.47
C GLU A 64 29.11 -12.98 -9.80
N GLN A 65 30.06 -13.92 -9.85
CA GLN A 65 30.65 -14.34 -11.12
C GLN A 65 29.68 -15.26 -11.88
N PHE A 66 28.95 -14.70 -12.85
CA PHE A 66 28.03 -15.47 -13.70
C PHE A 66 28.72 -15.95 -14.99
N VAL A 67 28.62 -17.25 -15.28
CA VAL A 67 29.14 -17.89 -16.50
C VAL A 67 27.99 -18.11 -17.48
N LEU A 68 28.11 -17.53 -18.69
CA LEU A 68 27.13 -17.74 -19.77
C LEU A 68 27.20 -19.17 -20.33
N THR A 69 26.14 -19.95 -20.09
CA THR A 69 25.92 -21.31 -20.60
C THR A 69 24.65 -21.39 -21.45
N ALA A 70 24.47 -22.43 -22.27
CA ALA A 70 23.22 -22.60 -23.05
C ALA A 70 21.98 -22.80 -22.14
N GLU A 71 22.17 -23.40 -20.97
CA GLU A 71 21.13 -23.64 -19.96
C GLU A 71 20.75 -22.38 -19.15
N SER A 72 21.47 -21.27 -19.32
CA SER A 72 21.25 -20.04 -18.56
C SER A 72 19.85 -19.44 -18.80
N ASN A 73 19.30 -19.64 -20.00
CA ASN A 73 17.93 -19.30 -20.43
C ASN A 73 17.49 -17.86 -20.08
N LEU A 74 18.31 -16.87 -20.45
CA LEU A 74 18.16 -15.48 -20.04
C LEU A 74 17.21 -14.71 -20.97
N LEU A 75 16.28 -13.92 -20.42
CA LEU A 75 15.39 -13.05 -21.21
C LEU A 75 16.07 -11.76 -21.66
N LEU A 76 17.03 -11.27 -20.88
CA LEU A 76 17.83 -10.10 -21.22
C LEU A 76 19.30 -10.34 -20.85
N ILE A 77 20.20 -10.03 -21.79
CA ILE A 77 21.64 -9.93 -21.51
C ILE A 77 22.08 -8.50 -21.84
N ILE A 78 22.71 -7.81 -20.88
CA ILE A 78 23.22 -6.44 -21.03
C ILE A 78 24.74 -6.49 -21.17
N VAL A 79 25.32 -5.94 -22.24
CA VAL A 79 26.78 -6.06 -22.50
C VAL A 79 27.37 -4.78 -23.10
N THR A 80 28.53 -4.34 -22.61
CA THR A 80 29.28 -3.22 -23.17
C THR A 80 30.10 -3.63 -24.40
N LYS A 81 30.06 -2.85 -25.50
CA LYS A 81 30.86 -3.00 -26.73
C LYS A 81 30.76 -4.37 -27.45
N LEU A 82 29.59 -5.01 -27.42
CA LEU A 82 29.42 -6.39 -27.91
C LEU A 82 29.54 -6.53 -29.44
N LEU A 83 29.03 -5.58 -30.22
CA LEU A 83 29.01 -5.67 -31.69
C LEU A 83 30.41 -5.55 -32.30
N GLN A 84 31.38 -5.09 -31.52
CA GLN A 84 32.79 -5.02 -31.88
C GLN A 84 33.54 -6.34 -31.59
N ASN A 85 32.89 -7.31 -30.93
CA ASN A 85 33.47 -8.60 -30.55
C ASN A 85 32.62 -9.81 -31.04
N PRO A 86 32.87 -10.29 -32.28
CA PRO A 86 32.09 -11.39 -32.88
C PRO A 86 32.13 -12.72 -32.10
N THR A 87 33.18 -12.97 -31.33
CA THR A 87 33.34 -14.20 -30.53
C THR A 87 32.40 -14.15 -29.33
N SER A 88 32.42 -13.06 -28.56
CA SER A 88 31.49 -12.86 -27.43
C SER A 88 30.04 -12.80 -27.90
N LEU A 89 29.76 -12.18 -29.06
CA LEU A 89 28.41 -12.14 -29.62
C LEU A 89 27.81 -13.54 -29.84
N ARG A 90 28.60 -14.49 -30.37
CA ARG A 90 28.14 -15.89 -30.54
C ARG A 90 27.87 -16.58 -29.21
N GLN A 91 28.70 -16.36 -28.19
CA GLN A 91 28.48 -16.92 -26.86
C GLN A 91 27.20 -16.37 -26.21
N VAL A 92 27.00 -15.04 -26.26
CA VAL A 92 25.79 -14.36 -25.76
C VAL A 92 24.53 -14.87 -26.45
N LEU A 93 24.54 -15.03 -27.78
CA LEU A 93 23.39 -15.54 -28.54
C LEU A 93 23.06 -17.01 -28.24
N ASN A 94 24.03 -17.81 -27.81
CA ASN A 94 23.82 -19.21 -27.43
C ASN A 94 23.25 -19.38 -26.02
N SER A 95 23.40 -18.39 -25.14
CA SER A 95 22.88 -18.37 -23.76
C SER A 95 21.51 -17.71 -23.61
N LEU A 96 20.97 -17.18 -24.70
CA LEU A 96 19.74 -16.40 -24.73
C LEU A 96 18.51 -17.31 -24.80
N HIS A 97 17.47 -16.98 -24.04
CA HIS A 97 16.14 -17.59 -24.18
C HIS A 97 15.65 -17.47 -25.64
N PRO A 98 14.87 -18.41 -26.20
CA PRO A 98 14.40 -18.35 -27.60
C PRO A 98 13.65 -17.06 -27.98
N LYS A 99 12.95 -16.45 -27.01
CA LYS A 99 12.28 -15.14 -27.12
C LYS A 99 13.05 -13.99 -26.45
N GLY A 100 14.29 -14.21 -26.02
CA GLY A 100 15.12 -13.26 -25.29
C GLY A 100 15.72 -12.17 -26.18
N PHE A 101 16.31 -11.17 -25.53
CA PHE A 101 16.89 -9.99 -26.17
C PHE A 101 18.28 -9.67 -25.60
N VAL A 102 19.11 -9.00 -26.40
CA VAL A 102 20.41 -8.47 -25.99
C VAL A 102 20.34 -6.95 -26.06
N LEU A 103 20.72 -6.28 -24.98
CA LEU A 103 20.90 -4.83 -24.92
C LEU A 103 22.40 -4.53 -24.86
N THR A 104 22.93 -3.83 -25.85
CA THR A 104 24.35 -3.47 -25.85
C THR A 104 24.58 -1.96 -25.80
N ARG A 105 25.65 -1.59 -25.07
CA ARG A 105 26.13 -0.23 -24.89
C ARG A 105 27.32 0.01 -25.81
N GLU A 106 27.15 0.88 -26.80
CA GLU A 106 28.10 1.10 -27.90
C GLU A 106 28.51 2.56 -28.05
N GLN A 107 29.57 2.82 -28.81
CA GLN A 107 30.00 4.20 -29.11
C GLN A 107 28.98 4.91 -30.02
N LEU A 108 28.81 6.23 -29.82
CA LEU A 108 27.83 7.06 -30.55
C LEU A 108 27.93 6.95 -32.08
N ASP A 109 29.15 6.86 -32.59
CA ASP A 109 29.48 6.82 -34.01
C ASP A 109 29.49 5.39 -34.61
N LEU A 110 29.26 4.35 -33.80
CA LEU A 110 29.24 2.98 -34.29
C LEU A 110 28.15 2.80 -35.35
N LYS A 111 28.54 2.36 -36.55
CA LYS A 111 27.61 1.82 -37.54
C LYS A 111 27.35 0.36 -37.20
N ILE A 112 26.08 -0.02 -37.11
CA ILE A 112 25.69 -1.40 -36.84
C ILE A 112 26.19 -2.26 -38.01
N PRO A 113 27.04 -3.28 -37.76
CA PRO A 113 27.48 -4.19 -38.82
C PRO A 113 26.30 -5.03 -39.31
N ASP A 114 26.28 -5.31 -40.62
CA ASP A 114 25.33 -6.26 -41.20
C ASP A 114 25.68 -7.67 -40.70
N LEU A 115 24.73 -8.33 -40.05
CA LEU A 115 24.97 -9.55 -39.27
C LEU A 115 23.78 -10.50 -39.45
N ASP A 116 23.95 -11.52 -40.29
CA ASP A 116 22.92 -12.48 -40.74
C ASP A 116 22.10 -13.15 -39.61
N ASN A 117 22.58 -13.10 -38.36
CA ASN A 117 22.03 -13.83 -37.22
C ASN A 117 21.26 -12.96 -36.21
N ILE A 118 21.14 -11.64 -36.42
CA ILE A 118 20.44 -10.74 -35.48
C ILE A 118 19.44 -9.80 -36.18
N GLU A 119 18.39 -9.43 -35.45
CA GLU A 119 17.39 -8.45 -35.88
C GLU A 119 17.37 -7.27 -34.89
N VAL A 120 17.60 -6.05 -35.38
CA VAL A 120 17.66 -4.83 -34.57
C VAL A 120 16.26 -4.31 -34.28
N VAL A 121 15.97 -4.14 -32.99
CA VAL A 121 14.65 -3.80 -32.45
C VAL A 121 14.58 -2.32 -32.07
N THR A 122 15.59 -1.79 -31.37
CA THR A 122 15.73 -0.34 -31.10
C THR A 122 17.18 0.13 -31.19
N GLU A 123 17.36 1.37 -31.66
CA GLU A 123 18.59 2.16 -31.51
C GLU A 123 18.21 3.44 -30.77
N TYR A 124 18.91 3.74 -29.66
CA TYR A 124 18.72 4.97 -28.90
C TYR A 124 20.09 5.62 -28.62
N LYS A 125 20.21 6.92 -28.84
CA LYS A 125 21.44 7.67 -28.55
C LYS A 125 21.26 8.50 -27.28
N THR A 126 22.14 8.30 -26.31
CA THR A 126 22.25 9.15 -25.11
C THR A 126 23.21 10.31 -25.40
N ALA A 127 23.58 11.09 -24.39
CA ALA A 127 24.62 12.12 -24.51
C ALA A 127 26.04 11.53 -24.68
N THR A 128 26.26 10.26 -24.31
CA THR A 128 27.60 9.65 -24.20
C THR A 128 27.75 8.35 -24.98
N GLU A 129 26.65 7.63 -25.26
CA GLU A 129 26.67 6.27 -25.82
C GLU A 129 25.42 5.98 -26.67
N LYS A 130 25.46 4.83 -27.35
CA LYS A 130 24.37 4.27 -28.13
C LYS A 130 23.89 2.97 -27.49
N LEU A 131 22.61 2.92 -27.14
CA LEU A 131 21.94 1.71 -26.65
C LEU A 131 21.26 1.01 -27.82
N ILE A 132 21.61 -0.25 -28.07
CA ILE A 132 21.04 -1.07 -29.15
C ILE A 132 20.38 -2.30 -28.54
N LEU A 133 19.07 -2.46 -28.77
CA LEU A 133 18.35 -3.69 -28.44
C LEU A 133 18.21 -4.53 -29.71
N PHE A 134 18.64 -5.78 -29.65
CA PHE A 134 18.47 -6.75 -30.73
C PHE A 134 18.07 -8.12 -30.18
N LYS A 135 17.63 -9.00 -31.07
CA LYS A 135 17.37 -10.42 -30.79
C LYS A 135 17.96 -11.29 -31.89
N LYS A 136 17.95 -12.61 -31.69
CA LYS A 136 18.32 -13.58 -32.74
C LYS A 136 17.34 -13.48 -33.92
N SER A 137 17.87 -13.59 -35.14
CA SER A 137 17.07 -13.66 -36.38
C SER A 137 16.31 -14.99 -36.50
N GLU A 138 15.20 -14.98 -37.23
CA GLU A 138 14.34 -16.16 -37.49
C GLU A 138 14.17 -16.32 -39.01
N ASP A 139 14.67 -17.42 -39.58
CA ASP A 139 14.80 -17.59 -41.04
C ASP A 139 13.47 -17.51 -41.81
N LYS A 140 12.38 -18.02 -41.22
CA LYS A 140 11.01 -17.90 -41.72
C LYS A 140 9.99 -17.91 -40.59
N ILE A 141 9.05 -16.96 -40.63
CA ILE A 141 7.90 -16.93 -39.74
C ILE A 141 6.66 -17.23 -40.59
N GLU A 142 6.16 -18.46 -40.50
CA GLU A 142 4.86 -18.79 -41.06
C GLU A 142 3.75 -18.20 -40.19
N ALA A 143 2.93 -17.33 -40.79
CA ALA A 143 1.83 -16.65 -40.13
C ALA A 143 0.58 -16.67 -41.01
N LYS A 144 -0.59 -16.70 -40.37
CA LYS A 144 -1.89 -16.51 -41.01
C LYS A 144 -2.34 -15.06 -40.82
N PHE A 145 -2.87 -14.45 -41.87
CA PHE A 145 -3.19 -13.02 -41.91
C PHE A 145 -4.70 -12.78 -41.80
N VAL A 146 -5.10 -11.79 -40.99
CA VAL A 146 -6.51 -11.37 -40.84
C VAL A 146 -6.58 -9.85 -40.79
N GLU A 147 -7.35 -9.24 -41.69
CA GLU A 147 -7.69 -7.81 -41.59
C GLU A 147 -8.79 -7.63 -40.54
N VAL A 148 -8.64 -6.65 -39.64
CA VAL A 148 -9.62 -6.33 -38.60
C VAL A 148 -10.21 -4.96 -38.87
N LEU A 149 -11.54 -4.89 -38.89
CA LEU A 149 -12.31 -3.68 -39.16
C LEU A 149 -13.30 -3.42 -38.01
N SER A 150 -13.44 -2.18 -37.54
CA SER A 150 -14.39 -1.86 -36.44
C SER A 150 -15.85 -1.81 -36.89
N ASN A 151 -16.12 -1.61 -38.18
CA ASN A 151 -17.46 -1.45 -38.75
C ASN A 151 -18.12 -2.77 -39.20
N ASN A 152 -17.44 -3.91 -39.02
CA ASN A 152 -17.85 -5.23 -39.47
C ASN A 152 -17.31 -6.30 -38.51
N SER A 153 -17.97 -7.45 -38.38
CA SER A 153 -17.53 -8.59 -37.56
C SER A 153 -17.24 -9.87 -38.36
N GLU A 154 -17.27 -9.83 -39.69
CA GLU A 154 -16.99 -10.98 -40.58
C GLU A 154 -15.60 -11.61 -40.40
N TRP A 155 -14.61 -10.82 -39.95
CA TRP A 155 -13.25 -11.30 -39.64
C TRP A 155 -13.20 -12.19 -38.38
N LEU A 156 -14.19 -12.08 -37.47
CA LEU A 156 -14.14 -12.71 -36.16
C LEU A 156 -14.12 -14.25 -36.19
N PRO A 157 -14.96 -14.95 -36.99
CA PRO A 157 -14.89 -16.41 -37.10
C PRO A 157 -13.57 -16.90 -37.69
N GLN A 158 -12.98 -16.16 -38.63
CA GLN A 158 -11.68 -16.47 -39.21
C GLN A 158 -10.57 -16.34 -38.16
N LEU A 159 -10.55 -15.24 -37.39
CA LEU A 159 -9.60 -15.05 -36.31
C LEU A 159 -9.70 -16.15 -35.25
N GLN A 160 -10.92 -16.47 -34.80
CA GLN A 160 -11.18 -17.55 -33.83
C GLN A 160 -10.66 -18.91 -34.32
N ASN A 161 -10.78 -19.21 -35.60
CA ASN A 161 -10.25 -20.45 -36.19
C ASN A 161 -8.72 -20.43 -36.29
N PHE A 162 -8.10 -19.28 -36.57
CA PHE A 162 -6.65 -19.17 -36.70
C PHE A 162 -5.94 -19.22 -35.33
N VAL A 163 -6.49 -18.57 -34.29
CA VAL A 163 -5.97 -18.62 -32.91
C VAL A 163 -5.98 -20.05 -32.35
N LYS A 164 -6.90 -20.91 -32.80
CA LYS A 164 -6.95 -22.36 -32.45
C LYS A 164 -5.92 -23.23 -33.18
N SER A 165 -5.12 -22.70 -34.11
CA SER A 165 -4.13 -23.47 -34.87
C SER A 165 -2.70 -23.15 -34.44
N GLU A 166 -1.75 -24.06 -34.65
CA GLU A 166 -0.33 -23.88 -34.25
C GLU A 166 0.41 -22.73 -34.94
N ALA A 167 -0.10 -22.22 -36.06
CA ALA A 167 0.53 -21.12 -36.78
C ALA A 167 0.47 -19.79 -36.01
N ASN A 168 1.46 -18.93 -36.22
CA ASN A 168 1.36 -17.52 -35.80
C ASN A 168 0.18 -16.84 -36.49
N VAL A 169 -0.40 -15.83 -35.83
CA VAL A 169 -1.54 -15.10 -36.39
C VAL A 169 -1.21 -13.61 -36.39
N LEU A 170 -1.09 -13.04 -37.59
CA LEU A 170 -0.91 -11.60 -37.75
C LEU A 170 -2.26 -10.97 -38.06
N VAL A 171 -2.79 -10.21 -37.10
CA VAL A 171 -3.90 -9.31 -37.37
C VAL A 171 -3.36 -7.96 -37.83
N TYR A 172 -4.02 -7.34 -38.80
CA TYR A 172 -3.62 -6.05 -39.33
C TYR A 172 -4.78 -5.10 -39.58
N GLY A 173 -4.47 -3.81 -39.63
CA GLY A 173 -5.38 -2.73 -40.00
C GLY A 173 -4.61 -1.64 -40.73
N GLN A 174 -5.13 -1.19 -41.87
CA GLN A 174 -4.42 -0.31 -42.81
C GLN A 174 -5.22 0.96 -43.06
N ASN A 175 -4.56 2.13 -42.98
CA ASN A 175 -5.16 3.46 -43.14
C ASN A 175 -6.32 3.75 -42.15
N ARG A 176 -6.40 3.03 -41.03
CA ARG A 176 -7.50 3.08 -40.06
C ARG A 176 -7.00 3.09 -38.63
N GLU A 177 -6.49 4.26 -38.21
CA GLU A 177 -5.92 4.46 -36.88
C GLU A 177 -6.89 4.14 -35.73
N SER A 178 -8.20 4.19 -35.96
CA SER A 178 -9.27 4.09 -34.95
C SER A 178 -10.01 2.74 -34.90
N ASP A 179 -9.49 1.66 -35.50
CA ASP A 179 -10.15 0.34 -35.45
C ASP A 179 -9.91 -0.44 -34.14
N GLY A 180 -9.17 0.13 -33.17
CA GLY A 180 -9.01 -0.44 -31.83
C GLY A 180 -8.07 -1.65 -31.72
N LEU A 181 -7.30 -1.92 -32.78
CA LEU A 181 -6.50 -3.14 -32.95
C LEU A 181 -5.49 -3.40 -31.82
N ILE A 182 -4.91 -2.36 -31.22
CA ILE A 182 -3.92 -2.49 -30.14
C ILE A 182 -4.56 -3.11 -28.90
N GLY A 183 -5.67 -2.54 -28.42
CA GLY A 183 -6.35 -3.06 -27.22
C GLY A 183 -7.04 -4.39 -27.46
N LEU A 184 -7.51 -4.66 -28.69
CA LEU A 184 -7.95 -5.99 -29.11
C LEU A 184 -6.81 -7.00 -28.92
N VAL A 185 -5.66 -6.78 -29.56
CA VAL A 185 -4.53 -7.71 -29.53
C VAL A 185 -3.92 -7.86 -28.15
N ASN A 186 -3.80 -6.79 -27.37
CA ASN A 186 -3.29 -6.87 -26.01
C ASN A 186 -4.14 -7.82 -25.16
N CYS A 187 -5.47 -7.75 -25.24
CA CYS A 187 -6.36 -8.70 -24.56
C CYS A 187 -6.24 -10.12 -25.13
N LEU A 188 -6.34 -10.31 -26.46
CA LEU A 188 -6.18 -11.65 -27.08
C LEU A 188 -4.86 -12.30 -26.69
N ARG A 189 -3.76 -11.54 -26.62
CA ARG A 189 -2.44 -12.09 -26.27
C ARG A 189 -2.32 -12.54 -24.82
N ARG A 190 -3.25 -12.14 -23.96
CA ARG A 190 -3.39 -12.73 -22.62
C ARG A 190 -4.22 -14.01 -22.66
N GLU A 191 -5.16 -14.17 -23.59
CA GLU A 191 -6.07 -15.33 -23.71
C GLU A 191 -5.34 -16.65 -24.10
N PRO A 192 -5.94 -17.82 -23.79
CA PRO A 192 -5.51 -19.14 -24.23
C PRO A 192 -5.00 -19.21 -25.67
N GLY A 193 -3.78 -19.72 -25.88
CA GLY A 193 -3.14 -19.81 -27.19
C GLY A 193 -2.85 -18.46 -27.87
N GLY A 194 -3.21 -17.33 -27.28
CA GLY A 194 -3.14 -16.00 -27.88
C GLY A 194 -1.75 -15.40 -27.95
N HIS A 195 -0.76 -15.96 -27.24
CA HIS A 195 0.63 -15.45 -27.23
C HIS A 195 1.28 -15.36 -28.63
N LYS A 196 0.80 -16.15 -29.60
CA LYS A 196 1.21 -16.19 -31.01
C LYS A 196 0.49 -15.16 -31.91
N VAL A 197 -0.45 -14.39 -31.35
CA VAL A 197 -1.10 -13.27 -32.05
C VAL A 197 -0.15 -12.08 -32.09
N LYS A 198 -0.07 -11.44 -33.25
CA LYS A 198 0.78 -10.29 -33.58
C LYS A 198 -0.07 -9.21 -34.24
N CYS A 199 0.33 -7.94 -34.12
CA CYS A 199 -0.39 -6.76 -34.63
C CYS A 199 0.47 -5.96 -35.60
N PHE A 200 -0.07 -5.66 -36.79
CA PHE A 200 0.43 -4.65 -37.73
C PHE A 200 -0.62 -3.53 -37.89
N LEU A 201 -0.35 -2.33 -37.37
CA LEU A 201 -1.25 -1.18 -37.47
C LEU A 201 -0.60 -0.05 -38.27
N MET A 202 -1.06 0.16 -39.51
CA MET A 202 -0.53 1.20 -40.39
C MET A 202 -1.45 2.42 -40.34
N MET A 203 -0.93 3.51 -39.76
CA MET A 203 -1.65 4.77 -39.56
C MET A 203 -1.45 5.77 -40.71
N ASP A 204 -0.33 5.66 -41.43
CA ASP A 204 -0.03 6.45 -42.62
C ASP A 204 -0.42 5.68 -43.90
N GLU A 205 -0.51 6.38 -45.03
CA GLU A 205 -0.67 5.78 -46.36
C GLU A 205 0.54 4.91 -46.72
N VAL A 206 0.28 3.63 -46.99
CA VAL A 206 1.28 2.59 -47.27
C VAL A 206 0.78 1.64 -48.37
N PRO A 207 1.67 0.90 -49.07
CA PRO A 207 1.29 -0.13 -50.04
C PRO A 207 0.36 -1.18 -49.44
N ASP A 208 -0.55 -1.75 -50.23
CA ASP A 208 -1.44 -2.85 -49.81
C ASP A 208 -0.68 -3.97 -49.10
N PHE A 209 -1.28 -4.52 -48.04
CA PHE A 209 -0.63 -5.53 -47.19
C PHE A 209 -0.23 -6.78 -48.00
N ASP A 210 1.07 -6.97 -48.19
CA ASP A 210 1.67 -8.15 -48.77
C ASP A 210 2.97 -8.50 -48.01
N PRO A 211 3.03 -9.64 -47.28
CA PRO A 211 4.20 -10.03 -46.48
C PRO A 211 5.47 -10.28 -47.32
N ARG A 212 5.37 -10.35 -48.65
CA ARG A 212 6.49 -10.51 -49.58
C ARG A 212 7.18 -9.19 -49.93
N LEU A 213 6.52 -8.04 -49.69
CA LEU A 213 7.14 -6.73 -49.88
C LEU A 213 8.16 -6.49 -48.76
N PRO A 214 9.39 -6.01 -49.05
CA PRO A 214 10.41 -5.75 -48.03
C PRO A 214 9.90 -4.90 -46.86
N PHE A 215 9.07 -3.89 -47.15
CA PHE A 215 8.42 -3.03 -46.15
C PHE A 215 7.70 -3.80 -45.02
N TYR A 216 7.03 -4.91 -45.35
CA TYR A 216 6.34 -5.76 -44.39
C TYR A 216 7.21 -6.95 -43.95
N GLY A 217 7.92 -7.58 -44.90
CA GLY A 217 8.76 -8.75 -44.64
C GLY A 217 9.92 -8.47 -43.66
N ASP A 218 10.57 -7.32 -43.80
CA ASP A 218 11.68 -6.90 -42.92
C ASP A 218 11.19 -6.65 -41.48
N GLN A 219 9.99 -6.08 -41.32
CA GLN A 219 9.39 -5.89 -40.00
C GLN A 219 8.85 -7.22 -39.43
N LEU A 220 8.36 -8.12 -40.29
CA LEU A 220 7.84 -9.43 -39.89
C LEU A 220 8.94 -10.31 -39.31
N ARG A 221 10.16 -10.34 -39.92
CA ARG A 221 11.32 -11.11 -39.42
C ARG A 221 11.69 -10.82 -37.97
N LYS A 222 11.44 -9.59 -37.48
CA LYS A 222 11.66 -9.22 -36.07
C LYS A 222 10.74 -9.97 -35.11
N ASN A 223 9.65 -10.56 -35.60
CA ASN A 223 8.65 -11.31 -34.85
C ASN A 223 8.03 -10.52 -33.67
N LEU A 224 7.94 -9.18 -33.80
CA LEU A 224 7.45 -8.34 -32.71
C LEU A 224 5.93 -8.45 -32.55
N ALA A 225 5.47 -8.42 -31.30
CA ALA A 225 4.08 -8.54 -30.90
C ALA A 225 3.20 -7.41 -31.44
N ILE A 226 3.63 -6.16 -31.25
CA ILE A 226 2.95 -4.97 -31.74
C ILE A 226 3.90 -4.25 -32.70
N ASN A 227 3.38 -3.85 -33.86
CA ASN A 227 4.12 -3.15 -34.91
C ASN A 227 3.20 -2.04 -35.43
N ILE A 228 3.65 -0.80 -35.34
CA ILE A 228 2.84 0.37 -35.69
C ILE A 228 3.65 1.21 -36.66
N TYR A 229 3.08 1.50 -37.82
CA TYR A 229 3.67 2.42 -38.78
C TYR A 229 2.97 3.78 -38.67
N LYS A 230 3.73 4.81 -38.28
CA LYS A 230 3.23 6.18 -38.03
C LYS A 230 4.33 7.19 -38.29
N SER A 231 4.00 8.30 -38.94
CA SER A 231 4.95 9.36 -39.32
C SER A 231 6.19 8.84 -40.06
N GLY A 232 6.00 7.90 -40.98
CA GLY A 232 7.05 7.33 -41.83
C GLY A 232 7.96 6.30 -41.16
N LYS A 233 7.63 5.82 -39.95
CA LYS A 233 8.49 4.93 -39.14
C LYS A 233 7.70 3.79 -38.49
N TRP A 234 8.35 2.63 -38.40
CA TRP A 234 7.90 1.52 -37.54
C TRP A 234 8.23 1.80 -36.07
N GLY A 235 7.30 1.47 -35.17
CA GLY A 235 7.43 1.67 -33.73
C GLY A 235 6.31 0.99 -32.93
N THR A 236 6.16 1.38 -31.67
CA THR A 236 5.19 0.83 -30.70
C THR A 236 4.74 1.90 -29.69
N TYR A 237 3.55 1.75 -29.10
CA TYR A 237 3.13 2.60 -27.96
C TYR A 237 3.77 2.09 -26.67
N ARG A 238 4.30 3.01 -25.86
CA ARG A 238 5.03 2.70 -24.62
C ARG A 238 4.62 3.69 -23.54
N HIS A 239 4.48 3.20 -22.32
CA HIS A 239 4.16 4.03 -21.15
C HIS A 239 5.44 4.69 -20.65
N LEU A 240 5.42 6.01 -20.48
CA LEU A 240 6.50 6.77 -19.87
C LEU A 240 6.01 7.36 -18.54
N LEU A 241 6.94 7.67 -17.64
CA LEU A 241 6.60 8.39 -16.40
C LEU A 241 6.13 9.81 -16.77
N LEU A 242 5.02 10.24 -16.19
CA LEU A 242 4.49 11.59 -16.38
C LEU A 242 5.33 12.58 -15.54
N GLU A 243 5.75 13.68 -16.17
CA GLU A 243 6.48 14.77 -15.50
C GLU A 243 5.64 15.43 -14.39
N GLU A 244 6.32 15.95 -13.37
CA GLU A 244 5.66 16.69 -12.29
C GLU A 244 5.07 18.01 -12.79
N LEU A 245 4.01 18.49 -12.14
CA LEU A 245 3.42 19.78 -12.49
C LEU A 245 4.39 20.90 -12.12
N GLN A 246 4.77 21.70 -13.11
CA GLN A 246 5.54 22.92 -12.89
C GLN A 246 4.62 24.03 -12.36
N GLU A 247 5.17 24.95 -11.59
CA GLU A 247 4.44 26.13 -11.12
C GLU A 247 4.06 27.05 -12.29
N VAL A 248 2.86 27.64 -12.21
CA VAL A 248 2.33 28.61 -13.16
C VAL A 248 2.18 29.97 -12.51
N GLU A 249 2.40 31.02 -13.28
CA GLU A 249 2.19 32.41 -12.85
C GLU A 249 0.70 32.78 -12.95
N CYS A 250 0.03 32.96 -11.81
CA CYS A 250 -1.40 33.28 -11.77
C CYS A 250 -1.72 34.45 -10.81
N GLU A 251 -2.82 35.17 -11.08
CA GLU A 251 -3.29 36.28 -10.24
C GLU A 251 -3.97 35.78 -8.95
N TYR A 252 -4.59 34.60 -9.01
CA TYR A 252 -5.34 34.00 -7.92
C TYR A 252 -4.61 32.76 -7.40
N CYS A 253 -3.93 32.87 -6.26
CA CYS A 253 -3.44 31.73 -5.49
C CYS A 253 -4.13 31.61 -4.13
N LEU A 254 -4.25 30.37 -3.64
CA LEU A 254 -4.75 29.95 -2.33
C LEU A 254 -3.71 29.02 -1.67
N GLY A 255 -3.40 29.21 -0.40
CA GLY A 255 -2.51 28.32 0.36
C GLY A 255 -3.31 27.18 1.02
N ASP A 256 -2.97 25.93 0.71
CA ASP A 256 -3.63 24.76 1.30
C ASP A 256 -2.70 23.53 1.35
N VAL A 257 -3.10 22.48 2.09
CA VAL A 257 -2.44 21.17 2.10
C VAL A 257 -2.84 20.32 0.90
N LEU A 258 -1.87 19.70 0.22
CA LEU A 258 -2.17 18.65 -0.78
C LEU A 258 -2.59 17.34 -0.11
N ALA A 259 -2.07 17.05 1.09
CA ALA A 259 -2.41 15.88 1.89
C ALA A 259 -2.70 16.30 3.34
N LYS A 260 -3.96 16.11 3.79
CA LYS A 260 -4.36 16.40 5.18
C LYS A 260 -3.55 15.54 6.16
N GLY A 261 -3.04 16.16 7.21
CA GLY A 261 -2.12 15.51 8.17
C GLY A 261 -0.65 15.79 7.90
N ASP A 262 -0.26 16.07 6.66
CA ASP A 262 1.12 16.45 6.32
C ASP A 262 1.25 17.94 6.02
N LEU A 263 1.80 18.69 6.98
CA LEU A 263 2.14 20.11 6.81
C LEU A 263 3.27 20.34 5.78
N SER A 264 4.06 19.32 5.43
CA SER A 264 5.08 19.42 4.38
C SER A 264 4.48 19.47 2.97
N SER A 265 3.25 18.98 2.81
CA SER A 265 2.47 19.01 1.57
C SER A 265 1.83 20.37 1.26
N MET A 266 1.94 21.36 2.16
CA MET A 266 1.30 22.66 1.97
C MET A 266 1.97 23.46 0.84
N ARG A 267 1.15 23.98 -0.08
CA ARG A 267 1.60 24.70 -1.29
C ARG A 267 0.66 25.87 -1.60
N TRP A 268 1.14 26.79 -2.41
CA TRP A 268 0.26 27.73 -3.12
C TRP A 268 -0.34 27.00 -4.33
N LEU A 269 -1.66 26.98 -4.42
CA LEU A 269 -2.44 26.39 -5.50
C LEU A 269 -3.12 27.49 -6.30
N GLU A 270 -3.33 27.27 -7.59
CA GLU A 270 -4.18 28.14 -8.41
C GLU A 270 -5.61 28.16 -7.86
N GLY A 271 -6.06 29.36 -7.47
CA GLY A 271 -7.39 29.62 -6.96
C GLY A 271 -8.37 29.91 -8.08
N PRO A 272 -9.69 29.72 -7.85
CA PRO A 272 -10.69 29.97 -8.87
C PRO A 272 -10.72 31.45 -9.27
N PRO A 273 -10.74 31.78 -10.58
CA PRO A 273 -10.77 33.15 -11.05
C PRO A 273 -12.01 33.87 -10.52
N SER A 274 -11.81 35.02 -9.86
CA SER A 274 -12.91 35.77 -9.25
C SER A 274 -13.35 36.92 -10.14
N ASP A 275 -14.39 36.68 -10.94
CA ASP A 275 -15.10 37.72 -11.67
C ASP A 275 -15.95 38.55 -10.69
N GLU A 276 -15.49 39.77 -10.41
CA GLU A 276 -16.12 40.70 -9.47
C GLU A 276 -17.56 41.04 -9.87
N SER A 277 -17.90 41.00 -11.17
CA SER A 277 -19.27 41.25 -11.65
C SER A 277 -20.30 40.20 -11.21
N ARG A 278 -19.83 39.09 -10.60
CA ARG A 278 -20.65 37.96 -10.15
C ARG A 278 -20.59 37.73 -8.64
N LEU A 279 -19.87 38.58 -7.90
CA LEU A 279 -19.94 38.55 -6.44
C LEU A 279 -21.33 39.09 -6.02
N PRO A 280 -22.03 38.44 -5.08
CA PRO A 280 -23.25 39.01 -4.52
C PRO A 280 -22.92 40.30 -3.76
N GLU A 281 -23.87 41.24 -3.67
CA GLU A 281 -23.66 42.57 -3.06
C GLU A 281 -23.12 42.52 -1.61
N SER A 282 -23.33 41.42 -0.91
CA SER A 282 -22.81 41.17 0.44
C SER A 282 -21.30 40.86 0.51
N ARG A 283 -20.64 40.59 -0.63
CA ARG A 283 -19.22 40.20 -0.72
C ARG A 283 -18.42 41.25 -1.50
N VAL A 284 -17.24 41.60 -0.98
CA VAL A 284 -16.32 42.60 -1.57
C VAL A 284 -14.98 41.93 -1.92
N LEU A 285 -14.44 42.20 -3.11
CA LEU A 285 -13.12 41.72 -3.50
C LEU A 285 -12.02 42.55 -2.83
N ILE A 286 -11.15 41.87 -2.08
CA ILE A 286 -10.00 42.47 -1.38
C ILE A 286 -8.69 41.96 -1.98
N TYR A 287 -7.79 42.89 -2.29
CA TYR A 287 -6.39 42.63 -2.58
C TYR A 287 -5.66 42.39 -1.25
N ASN A 288 -5.53 41.12 -0.89
CA ASN A 288 -4.99 40.73 0.40
C ASN A 288 -3.48 41.00 0.47
N CYS A 289 -3.03 41.63 1.56
CA CYS A 289 -1.62 41.92 1.83
C CYS A 289 -1.07 41.04 2.95
N TYR A 290 -1.86 40.81 4.00
CA TYR A 290 -1.47 40.01 5.16
C TYR A 290 -2.61 39.09 5.59
N SER A 291 -2.31 37.81 5.77
CA SER A 291 -3.23 36.83 6.38
C SER A 291 -2.68 36.42 7.75
N ALA A 292 -3.52 36.26 8.77
CA ALA A 292 -3.04 35.70 10.04
C ALA A 292 -3.33 34.21 10.13
N ILE A 293 -2.32 33.44 10.56
CA ILE A 293 -2.46 32.01 10.83
C ILE A 293 -3.03 31.84 12.22
N ASN A 294 -4.09 31.03 12.34
CA ASN A 294 -4.81 30.78 13.57
C ASN A 294 -4.70 29.31 14.01
N PHE A 295 -4.95 29.04 15.29
CA PHE A 295 -4.85 27.68 15.82
C PHE A 295 -5.83 26.71 15.12
N LYS A 296 -7.00 27.19 14.69
CA LYS A 296 -7.95 26.48 13.80
C LYS A 296 -7.25 25.94 12.55
N ASP A 297 -6.44 26.77 11.89
CA ASP A 297 -5.79 26.45 10.63
C ASP A 297 -4.77 25.32 10.82
N ILE A 298 -4.02 25.37 11.93
CA ILE A 298 -3.07 24.30 12.30
C ILE A 298 -3.79 22.98 12.58
N MET A 299 -4.88 23.00 13.36
CA MET A 299 -5.62 21.77 13.70
C MET A 299 -6.27 21.11 12.47
N LEU A 300 -6.72 21.90 11.50
CA LEU A 300 -7.27 21.42 10.23
C LEU A 300 -6.17 20.88 9.31
N ALA A 301 -5.09 21.64 9.10
CA ALA A 301 -3.99 21.24 8.22
C ALA A 301 -3.27 19.97 8.73
N SER A 302 -3.11 19.84 10.06
CA SER A 302 -2.55 18.65 10.71
C SER A 302 -3.56 17.52 10.93
N GLY A 303 -4.79 17.62 10.44
CA GLY A 303 -5.83 16.58 10.55
C GLY A 303 -6.32 16.26 11.98
N ARG A 304 -5.98 17.09 12.98
CA ARG A 304 -6.39 16.89 14.39
C ARG A 304 -7.85 17.25 14.65
N ILE A 305 -8.43 18.09 13.80
CA ILE A 305 -9.87 18.37 13.74
C ILE A 305 -10.33 18.08 12.31
N SER A 306 -11.39 17.30 12.16
CA SER A 306 -11.96 16.98 10.85
C SER A 306 -12.76 18.16 10.28
N ALA A 307 -12.97 18.19 8.97
CA ALA A 307 -13.73 19.27 8.34
C ALA A 307 -15.22 19.22 8.71
N GLU A 308 -15.75 18.01 8.91
CA GLU A 308 -17.13 17.71 9.28
C GLU A 308 -17.47 18.23 10.69
N ALA A 309 -16.49 18.28 11.61
CA ALA A 309 -16.64 18.86 12.93
C ALA A 309 -16.78 20.40 12.92
N ILE A 310 -16.46 21.06 11.80
CA ILE A 310 -16.59 22.51 11.61
C ILE A 310 -17.83 22.86 10.79
N THR A 311 -18.12 22.11 9.72
CA THR A 311 -19.25 22.41 8.85
C THR A 311 -19.80 21.18 8.12
N THR A 312 -21.12 21.19 7.93
CA THR A 312 -21.87 20.21 7.13
C THR A 312 -21.98 20.62 5.65
N ASP A 313 -21.54 21.82 5.28
CA ASP A 313 -21.51 22.26 3.88
C ASP A 313 -20.30 21.66 3.16
N ARG A 314 -20.57 20.89 2.10
CA ARG A 314 -19.54 20.14 1.36
C ARG A 314 -18.59 21.04 0.58
N ILE A 315 -19.03 22.24 0.15
CA ILE A 315 -18.21 23.21 -0.58
C ILE A 315 -17.29 23.96 0.40
N GLU A 316 -17.78 24.29 1.60
CA GLU A 316 -16.93 24.88 2.66
C GLU A 316 -15.82 23.91 3.12
N GLN A 317 -16.09 22.60 3.19
CA GLN A 317 -15.12 21.57 3.60
C GLN A 317 -13.87 21.44 2.70
N GLU A 318 -13.91 21.97 1.47
CA GLU A 318 -12.86 21.83 0.47
C GLU A 318 -11.58 22.58 0.89
N CYS A 319 -11.72 23.79 1.44
CA CYS A 319 -10.65 24.55 2.06
C CYS A 319 -11.22 25.37 3.22
N LEU A 320 -10.79 25.08 4.45
CA LEU A 320 -11.27 25.73 5.70
C LEU A 320 -10.21 26.63 6.37
N ILE A 321 -9.03 26.73 5.76
CA ILE A 321 -7.85 27.42 6.29
C ILE A 321 -7.92 28.93 6.03
N GLY A 322 -7.54 29.71 7.04
CA GLY A 322 -7.47 31.17 6.99
C GLY A 322 -8.82 31.83 7.22
N ILE A 323 -8.91 32.64 8.28
CA ILE A 323 -10.17 33.28 8.72
C ILE A 323 -10.07 34.80 8.91
N GLU A 324 -8.89 35.40 8.79
CA GLU A 324 -8.72 36.87 8.88
C GLU A 324 -7.57 37.39 8.01
N PHE A 325 -7.68 38.66 7.65
CA PHE A 325 -6.79 39.33 6.71
C PHE A 325 -6.74 40.84 6.93
N ALA A 326 -5.74 41.48 6.34
CA ALA A 326 -5.71 42.91 6.06
C ALA A 326 -5.18 43.18 4.64
N GLY A 327 -5.77 44.17 3.97
CA GLY A 327 -5.49 44.46 2.57
C GLY A 327 -6.18 45.74 2.10
N LEU A 328 -6.37 45.85 0.80
CA LEU A 328 -7.05 47.00 0.18
C LEU A 328 -8.25 46.52 -0.64
N ASP A 329 -9.35 47.26 -0.58
CA ASP A 329 -10.44 47.07 -1.53
C ASP A 329 -10.10 47.66 -2.91
N ARG A 330 -10.98 47.46 -3.90
CA ARG A 330 -10.81 48.02 -5.26
C ARG A 330 -10.75 49.55 -5.33
N LYS A 331 -11.20 50.27 -4.29
CA LYS A 331 -11.09 51.73 -4.19
C LYS A 331 -9.77 52.17 -3.52
N GLY A 332 -8.88 51.23 -3.20
CA GLY A 332 -7.63 51.48 -2.48
C GLY A 332 -7.84 51.78 -0.98
N ARG A 333 -9.01 51.51 -0.42
CA ARG A 333 -9.28 51.72 1.01
C ARG A 333 -8.66 50.58 1.80
N ARG A 334 -7.86 50.92 2.82
CA ARG A 334 -7.26 49.96 3.75
C ARG A 334 -8.33 49.34 4.64
N VAL A 335 -8.44 48.02 4.60
CA VAL A 335 -9.44 47.25 5.36
C VAL A 335 -8.80 46.05 6.04
N MET A 336 -9.33 45.70 7.21
CA MET A 336 -9.10 44.44 7.90
C MET A 336 -10.44 43.72 8.07
N GLY A 337 -10.45 42.39 8.13
CA GLY A 337 -11.72 41.67 8.18
C GLY A 337 -11.61 40.20 8.54
N MET A 338 -12.78 39.59 8.74
CA MET A 338 -12.93 38.15 8.96
C MET A 338 -13.74 37.49 7.85
N ILE A 339 -13.43 36.23 7.57
CA ILE A 339 -14.18 35.34 6.68
C ILE A 339 -14.20 33.92 7.24
N ASP A 340 -15.13 33.12 6.75
CA ASP A 340 -15.38 31.75 7.15
C ASP A 340 -14.22 30.78 6.79
N ASN A 341 -13.53 31.04 5.68
CA ASN A 341 -12.40 30.26 5.14
C ASN A 341 -11.62 31.05 4.07
N ARG A 342 -10.51 30.47 3.58
CA ARG A 342 -9.71 30.92 2.42
C ARG A 342 -9.04 32.28 2.57
N ALA A 343 -8.74 32.72 3.80
CA ALA A 343 -8.04 34.00 4.01
C ALA A 343 -6.56 33.96 3.62
N ILE A 344 -5.92 32.79 3.64
CA ILE A 344 -4.52 32.61 3.16
C ILE A 344 -4.54 32.53 1.63
N ALA A 345 -4.83 33.67 1.00
CA ALA A 345 -4.99 33.79 -0.44
C ALA A 345 -4.48 35.15 -0.93
N THR A 346 -4.10 35.20 -2.20
CA THR A 346 -3.80 36.45 -2.92
C THR A 346 -4.96 37.45 -2.91
N HIS A 347 -6.19 36.94 -3.05
CA HIS A 347 -7.41 37.73 -3.12
C HIS A 347 -8.48 37.10 -2.23
N VAL A 348 -9.26 37.94 -1.56
CA VAL A 348 -10.26 37.53 -0.57
C VAL A 348 -11.64 38.05 -0.96
N ARG A 349 -12.67 37.22 -0.78
CA ARG A 349 -14.09 37.58 -0.92
C ARG A 349 -14.67 37.98 0.45
N GLY A 350 -14.30 39.16 0.92
CA GLY A 350 -14.65 39.66 2.27
C GLY A 350 -16.17 39.80 2.45
N ASP A 351 -16.69 39.40 3.61
CA ASP A 351 -18.08 39.70 4.00
C ASP A 351 -18.16 41.18 4.38
N SER A 352 -18.94 41.97 3.61
CA SER A 352 -19.14 43.41 3.82
C SER A 352 -19.53 43.81 5.25
N GLN A 353 -20.08 42.87 6.02
CA GLN A 353 -20.59 43.04 7.38
C GLN A 353 -19.57 42.67 8.47
N LEU A 354 -18.39 42.19 8.08
CA LEU A 354 -17.26 41.81 8.94
C LEU A 354 -15.95 42.43 8.42
N LEU A 355 -16.05 43.66 7.89
CA LEU A 355 -14.94 44.52 7.51
C LEU A 355 -14.85 45.73 8.44
N TRP A 356 -13.63 46.11 8.80
CA TRP A 356 -13.30 47.34 9.49
C TRP A 356 -12.36 48.18 8.65
N ALA A 357 -12.57 49.50 8.66
CA ALA A 357 -11.58 50.45 8.14
C ALA A 357 -10.33 50.40 9.01
N VAL A 358 -9.14 50.36 8.40
CA VAL A 358 -7.87 50.41 9.15
C VAL A 358 -7.59 51.87 9.54
N PRO A 359 -7.39 52.18 10.84
CA PRO A 359 -7.02 53.52 11.28
C PRO A 359 -5.72 54.01 10.62
N ASP A 360 -5.63 55.31 10.34
CA ASP A 360 -4.46 55.86 9.62
C ASP A 360 -3.14 55.73 10.39
N SER A 361 -3.22 55.56 11.71
CA SER A 361 -2.09 55.28 12.60
C SER A 361 -1.52 53.86 12.51
N TRP A 362 -2.18 52.93 11.81
CA TRP A 362 -1.78 51.51 11.74
C TRP A 362 -1.35 51.12 10.33
N SER A 363 -0.30 50.30 10.27
CA SER A 363 0.04 49.54 9.07
C SER A 363 -0.96 48.39 8.82
N LEU A 364 -1.02 47.87 7.59
CA LEU A 364 -1.82 46.67 7.30
C LEU A 364 -1.30 45.43 8.06
N GLU A 365 0.00 45.36 8.34
CA GLU A 365 0.60 44.31 9.18
C GLU A 365 0.06 44.35 10.62
N GLU A 366 -0.04 45.54 11.19
CA GLU A 366 -0.63 45.76 12.52
C GLU A 366 -2.10 45.43 12.55
N ALA A 367 -2.84 45.91 11.54
CA ALA A 367 -4.28 45.66 11.40
C ALA A 367 -4.60 44.16 11.28
N ALA A 368 -3.77 43.37 10.58
CA ALA A 368 -3.94 41.92 10.45
C ALA A 368 -3.85 41.15 11.79
N THR A 369 -3.39 41.79 12.88
CA THR A 369 -3.35 41.15 14.20
C THR A 369 -4.66 41.21 14.98
N ILE A 370 -5.63 42.03 14.55
CA ILE A 370 -6.81 42.43 15.33
C ILE A 370 -8.04 41.51 15.18
N PRO A 371 -8.54 41.19 13.96
CA PRO A 371 -9.95 40.86 13.76
C PRO A 371 -10.46 39.70 14.60
N VAL A 372 -9.84 38.51 14.52
CA VAL A 372 -10.32 37.30 15.23
C VAL A 372 -10.08 37.38 16.72
N VAL A 373 -8.91 37.86 17.15
CA VAL A 373 -8.53 37.81 18.58
C VAL A 373 -9.37 38.74 19.40
N TYR A 374 -9.58 39.98 18.95
CA TYR A 374 -10.43 40.90 19.67
C TYR A 374 -11.92 40.54 19.48
N SER A 375 -12.36 40.11 18.29
CA SER A 375 -13.74 39.62 18.13
C SER A 375 -14.07 38.46 19.08
N THR A 376 -13.13 37.52 19.27
CA THR A 376 -13.30 36.40 20.22
C THR A 376 -13.46 36.93 21.65
N VAL A 377 -12.62 37.90 22.05
CA VAL A 377 -12.63 38.46 23.42
C VAL A 377 -13.88 39.29 23.68
N MET A 378 -14.28 40.17 22.77
CA MET A 378 -15.53 40.96 22.90
C MET A 378 -16.74 40.02 22.99
N TYR A 379 -16.80 39.00 22.13
CA TYR A 379 -17.86 38.01 22.18
C TYR A 379 -17.87 37.23 23.50
N ALA A 380 -16.70 36.85 24.02
CA ALA A 380 -16.56 36.12 25.28
C ALA A 380 -16.87 36.94 26.53
N LEU A 381 -16.41 38.20 26.62
CA LEU A 381 -16.40 39.00 27.85
C LEU A 381 -17.47 40.11 27.91
N HIS A 382 -18.10 40.46 26.78
CA HIS A 382 -19.15 41.50 26.73
C HIS A 382 -20.48 40.99 26.18
N LEU A 383 -20.48 40.03 25.25
CA LEU A 383 -21.71 39.53 24.62
C LEU A 383 -22.24 38.23 25.25
N ALA A 384 -21.36 37.35 25.75
CA ALA A 384 -21.75 36.10 26.40
C ALA A 384 -22.03 36.25 27.91
N VAL A 385 -21.40 37.21 28.59
CA VAL A 385 -21.52 37.45 30.04
C VAL A 385 -21.44 38.93 30.38
N ASP A 386 -22.04 39.32 31.51
CA ASP A 386 -21.99 40.68 32.07
C ASP A 386 -21.12 40.68 33.34
N LEU A 387 -19.84 41.06 33.19
CA LEU A 387 -18.87 41.10 34.29
C LEU A 387 -18.77 42.52 34.87
N LYS A 388 -18.79 42.61 36.21
CA LYS A 388 -18.73 43.88 36.92
C LYS A 388 -17.28 44.37 37.03
N PRO A 389 -17.03 45.70 37.09
CA PRO A 389 -15.70 46.22 37.42
C PRO A 389 -15.17 45.58 38.71
N LYS A 390 -13.87 45.23 38.72
CA LYS A 390 -13.19 44.45 39.77
C LYS A 390 -13.59 42.98 39.90
N SER A 391 -14.33 42.40 38.97
CA SER A 391 -14.42 40.94 38.85
C SER A 391 -13.04 40.32 38.59
N THR A 392 -12.79 39.15 39.16
CA THR A 392 -11.55 38.37 38.96
C THR A 392 -11.66 37.48 37.74
N VAL A 393 -10.64 37.49 36.86
CA VAL A 393 -10.63 36.74 35.60
C VAL A 393 -9.34 35.96 35.46
N LEU A 394 -9.43 34.65 35.24
CA LEU A 394 -8.31 33.79 34.85
C LEU A 394 -8.23 33.70 33.32
N ILE A 395 -7.12 34.15 32.75
CA ILE A 395 -6.84 34.08 31.30
C ILE A 395 -5.75 33.04 31.04
N HIS A 396 -6.11 31.94 30.38
CA HIS A 396 -5.11 30.96 29.97
C HIS A 396 -4.35 31.39 28.70
N SER A 397 -3.09 30.93 28.58
CA SER A 397 -2.23 31.19 27.42
C SER A 397 -2.00 32.68 27.13
N GLY A 398 -1.77 33.49 28.18
CA GLY A 398 -1.85 34.96 28.15
C GLY A 398 -0.94 35.69 27.15
N THR A 399 0.12 35.04 26.64
CA THR A 399 1.01 35.59 25.60
C THR A 399 0.64 35.19 24.17
N GLY A 400 -0.35 34.32 23.97
CA GLY A 400 -0.95 34.10 22.65
C GLY A 400 -1.84 35.26 22.22
N GLY A 401 -2.21 35.33 20.93
CA GLY A 401 -2.99 36.45 20.40
C GLY A 401 -4.29 36.76 21.15
N ILE A 402 -5.11 35.74 21.47
CA ILE A 402 -6.34 35.94 22.25
C ILE A 402 -6.03 36.37 23.70
N GLY A 403 -4.99 35.78 24.31
CA GLY A 403 -4.55 36.14 25.66
C GLY A 403 -4.16 37.62 25.77
N LEU A 404 -3.34 38.12 24.85
CA LEU A 404 -2.92 39.53 24.86
C LEU A 404 -4.09 40.49 24.59
N ALA A 405 -5.02 40.12 23.70
CA ALA A 405 -6.26 40.88 23.50
C ALA A 405 -7.12 40.91 24.78
N ALA A 406 -7.29 39.76 25.45
CA ALA A 406 -8.03 39.66 26.70
C ALA A 406 -7.39 40.49 27.82
N LEU A 407 -6.06 40.47 27.97
CA LEU A 407 -5.35 41.33 28.92
C LEU A 407 -5.64 42.83 28.68
N ASN A 408 -5.64 43.27 27.43
CA ASN A 408 -5.92 44.67 27.09
C ASN A 408 -7.37 45.07 27.44
N VAL A 409 -8.35 44.21 27.16
CA VAL A 409 -9.77 44.43 27.50
C VAL A 409 -9.97 44.42 29.02
N CYS A 410 -9.49 43.39 29.72
CA CYS A 410 -9.66 43.25 31.17
C CYS A 410 -9.01 44.41 31.96
N LEU A 411 -7.84 44.91 31.53
CA LEU A 411 -7.21 46.07 32.16
C LEU A 411 -8.02 47.36 31.96
N HIS A 412 -8.62 47.56 30.79
CA HIS A 412 -9.47 48.72 30.53
C HIS A 412 -10.72 48.72 31.43
N HIS A 413 -11.37 47.56 31.60
CA HIS A 413 -12.53 47.39 32.48
C HIS A 413 -12.20 47.22 33.98
N GLN A 414 -10.93 47.38 34.37
CA GLN A 414 -10.47 47.29 35.76
C GLN A 414 -10.80 45.95 36.42
N PHE A 415 -10.70 44.85 35.67
CA PHE A 415 -10.82 43.49 36.22
C PHE A 415 -9.51 43.08 36.92
N GLU A 416 -9.62 42.22 37.92
CA GLU A 416 -8.46 41.64 38.60
C GLU A 416 -7.99 40.39 37.84
N ILE A 417 -6.78 40.43 37.31
CA ILE A 417 -6.31 39.44 36.33
C ILE A 417 -5.42 38.40 37.01
N TYR A 418 -5.72 37.12 36.72
CA TYR A 418 -4.80 36.01 36.81
C TYR A 418 -4.50 35.47 35.41
N VAL A 419 -3.29 35.00 35.16
CA VAL A 419 -2.86 34.62 33.81
C VAL A 419 -1.92 33.42 33.84
N THR A 420 -1.97 32.54 32.83
CA THR A 420 -0.98 31.45 32.70
C THR A 420 -0.15 31.53 31.43
N VAL A 421 1.12 31.13 31.53
CA VAL A 421 2.11 31.12 30.45
C VAL A 421 2.92 29.82 30.42
N GLY A 422 3.47 29.47 29.26
CA GLY A 422 4.14 28.18 29.04
C GLY A 422 5.67 28.17 29.15
N THR A 423 6.33 29.34 29.15
CA THR A 423 7.80 29.45 29.20
C THR A 423 8.23 30.64 30.05
N GLN A 424 9.48 30.65 30.50
CA GLN A 424 10.06 31.77 31.25
C GLN A 424 10.08 33.06 30.41
N ASP A 425 10.49 33.00 29.14
CA ASP A 425 10.48 34.17 28.24
C ASP A 425 9.09 34.81 28.12
N LYS A 426 8.03 33.98 28.17
CA LYS A 426 6.63 34.43 28.15
C LYS A 426 6.19 35.06 29.47
N ARG A 427 6.70 34.58 30.61
CA ARG A 427 6.53 35.23 31.93
C ARG A 427 7.24 36.59 31.94
N ASP A 428 8.49 36.64 31.50
CA ASP A 428 9.29 37.87 31.42
C ASP A 428 8.70 38.91 30.47
N TYR A 429 8.14 38.47 29.34
CA TYR A 429 7.38 39.34 28.45
C TYR A 429 6.19 40.00 29.16
N LEU A 430 5.36 39.23 29.89
CA LEU A 430 4.23 39.82 30.63
C LEU A 430 4.71 40.77 31.73
N ARG A 431 5.71 40.37 32.52
CA ARG A 431 6.31 41.22 33.57
C ARG A 431 6.80 42.58 33.04
N LYS A 432 7.38 42.59 31.84
CA LYS A 432 7.90 43.80 31.19
C LYS A 432 6.80 44.68 30.56
N HIS A 433 5.82 44.07 29.89
CA HIS A 433 4.83 44.77 29.07
C HIS A 433 3.48 45.01 29.76
N TYR A 434 3.19 44.30 30.84
CA TYR A 434 1.97 44.37 31.64
C TYR A 434 2.29 44.44 33.15
N PRO A 435 3.07 45.44 33.62
CA PRO A 435 3.50 45.56 35.02
C PRO A 435 2.34 45.80 36.02
N GLN A 436 1.12 46.01 35.53
CA GLN A 436 -0.11 46.07 36.33
C GLN A 436 -0.52 44.69 36.88
N ILE A 437 0.00 43.60 36.31
CA ILE A 437 -0.28 42.23 36.74
C ILE A 437 0.80 41.80 37.74
N PRO A 438 0.45 41.47 39.01
CA PRO A 438 1.43 41.01 39.98
C PRO A 438 2.10 39.69 39.56
N GLU A 439 3.38 39.50 39.93
CA GLU A 439 4.12 38.25 39.65
C GLU A 439 3.42 37.01 40.26
N SER A 440 2.79 37.18 41.42
CA SER A 440 1.97 36.16 42.10
C SER A 440 0.69 35.78 41.35
N HIS A 441 0.30 36.54 40.32
CA HIS A 441 -0.87 36.28 39.48
C HIS A 441 -0.50 35.59 38.16
N ILE A 442 0.79 35.33 37.91
CA ILE A 442 1.30 34.67 36.70
C ILE A 442 1.64 33.20 37.02
N GLY A 443 0.87 32.28 36.47
CA GLY A 443 0.99 30.82 36.67
C GLY A 443 1.55 30.06 35.47
N ASN A 444 1.78 28.75 35.64
CA ASN A 444 2.19 27.86 34.53
C ASN A 444 0.96 27.37 33.75
N SER A 445 1.09 27.20 32.42
CA SER A 445 0.08 26.57 31.55
C SER A 445 0.45 25.14 31.10
N ARG A 446 1.65 24.67 31.44
CA ARG A 446 2.12 23.32 31.08
C ARG A 446 1.61 22.23 32.04
N ASP A 447 1.25 22.58 33.26
CA ASP A 447 0.72 21.70 34.30
C ASP A 447 -0.55 22.32 34.94
N THR A 448 -1.01 21.77 36.07
CA THR A 448 -2.17 22.23 36.85
C THR A 448 -1.80 23.12 38.06
N SER A 449 -0.54 23.53 38.22
CA SER A 449 -0.06 24.31 39.39
C SER A 449 -0.76 25.67 39.55
N PHE A 450 -1.34 26.20 38.47
CA PHE A 450 -2.17 27.39 38.50
C PHE A 450 -3.40 27.24 39.41
N GLU A 451 -3.91 26.03 39.66
CA GLU A 451 -5.05 25.81 40.57
C GLU A 451 -4.70 26.23 42.00
N GLU A 452 -3.50 25.90 42.48
CA GLU A 452 -3.02 26.31 43.81
C GLU A 452 -2.67 27.80 43.86
N MET A 453 -2.13 28.36 42.77
CA MET A 453 -1.94 29.82 42.65
C MET A 453 -3.27 30.57 42.82
N ILE A 454 -4.34 30.11 42.17
CA ILE A 454 -5.67 30.72 42.29
C ILE A 454 -6.24 30.53 43.70
N LYS A 455 -6.13 29.34 44.29
CA LYS A 455 -6.58 29.10 45.67
C LYS A 455 -5.88 30.04 46.66
N ALA A 456 -4.56 30.19 46.57
CA ALA A 456 -3.79 31.08 47.42
C ALA A 456 -4.14 32.56 47.17
N GLY A 457 -4.14 33.01 45.91
CA GLY A 457 -4.42 34.41 45.55
C GLY A 457 -5.84 34.88 45.87
N THR A 458 -6.83 33.98 45.77
CA THR A 458 -8.25 34.31 45.99
C THR A 458 -8.79 33.92 47.37
N ASN A 459 -7.92 33.51 48.31
CA ASN A 459 -8.32 32.97 49.62
C ASN A 459 -9.37 31.85 49.51
N HIS A 460 -9.12 30.88 48.61
CA HIS A 460 -10.00 29.77 48.24
C HIS A 460 -11.37 30.16 47.66
N ARG A 461 -11.61 31.43 47.33
CA ARG A 461 -12.87 31.88 46.69
C ARG A 461 -13.02 31.37 45.26
N GLY A 462 -11.91 31.28 44.51
CA GLY A 462 -11.91 31.11 43.06
C GLY A 462 -12.14 32.42 42.31
N VAL A 463 -12.18 32.33 40.97
CA VAL A 463 -12.36 33.48 40.06
C VAL A 463 -13.79 33.60 39.53
N ASP A 464 -14.21 34.82 39.21
CA ASP A 464 -15.55 35.12 38.69
C ASP A 464 -15.72 34.71 37.22
N ALA A 465 -14.63 34.73 36.43
CA ALA A 465 -14.61 34.16 35.09
C ALA A 465 -13.30 33.43 34.77
N VAL A 466 -13.37 32.44 33.89
CA VAL A 466 -12.21 31.75 33.31
C VAL A 466 -12.33 31.77 31.79
N LEU A 467 -11.37 32.39 31.11
CA LEU A 467 -11.20 32.29 29.66
C LEU A 467 -10.26 31.12 29.36
N ASN A 468 -10.84 29.97 29.05
CA ASN A 468 -10.10 28.71 28.87
C ASN A 468 -9.74 28.42 27.42
N SER A 469 -8.48 28.02 27.21
CA SER A 469 -7.95 27.50 25.94
C SER A 469 -7.16 26.20 26.13
N LEU A 470 -7.21 25.59 27.31
CA LEU A 470 -6.45 24.39 27.69
C LEU A 470 -7.39 23.18 27.69
N SER A 471 -6.86 22.00 27.38
CA SER A 471 -7.63 20.76 27.25
C SER A 471 -7.55 19.84 28.47
N GLU A 472 -8.37 18.78 28.49
CA GLU A 472 -8.22 17.61 29.35
C GLU A 472 -8.16 17.95 30.86
N ASP A 473 -7.17 17.44 31.60
CA ASP A 473 -7.05 17.66 33.05
C ASP A 473 -6.77 19.12 33.43
N LYS A 474 -6.25 19.93 32.48
CA LYS A 474 -6.10 21.37 32.68
C LYS A 474 -7.45 22.06 32.61
N LEU A 475 -8.30 21.72 31.63
CA LEU A 475 -9.71 22.17 31.59
C LEU A 475 -10.41 21.84 32.92
N ARG A 476 -10.25 20.61 33.41
CA ARG A 476 -10.83 20.17 34.70
C ARG A 476 -10.29 20.99 35.89
N ALA A 477 -9.00 21.32 35.92
CA ALA A 477 -8.41 22.21 36.93
C ALA A 477 -8.94 23.65 36.81
N SER A 478 -9.09 24.16 35.59
CA SER A 478 -9.68 25.47 35.31
C SER A 478 -11.14 25.55 35.79
N VAL A 479 -11.95 24.51 35.63
CA VAL A 479 -13.32 24.44 36.18
C VAL A 479 -13.30 24.48 37.71
N ARG A 480 -12.34 23.82 38.37
CA ARG A 480 -12.18 23.89 39.84
C ARG A 480 -11.78 25.27 40.34
N CYS A 481 -11.18 26.11 39.51
CA CYS A 481 -10.81 27.49 39.83
C CYS A 481 -12.01 28.46 39.91
N LEU A 482 -13.21 28.08 39.44
CA LEU A 482 -14.39 28.97 39.44
C LEU A 482 -14.93 29.23 40.85
N ALA A 483 -15.26 30.50 41.12
CA ALA A 483 -16.07 30.92 42.25
C ALA A 483 -17.54 30.47 42.11
N ARG A 484 -18.31 30.60 43.21
CA ARG A 484 -19.77 30.43 43.15
C ARG A 484 -20.40 31.50 42.26
N GLY A 485 -21.29 31.09 41.37
CA GLY A 485 -21.86 31.97 40.34
C GLY A 485 -20.92 32.32 39.18
N GLY A 486 -19.71 31.75 39.13
CA GLY A 486 -18.70 32.11 38.12
C GLY A 486 -19.01 31.61 36.71
N HIS A 487 -18.31 32.18 35.72
CA HIS A 487 -18.51 31.92 34.29
C HIS A 487 -17.29 31.24 33.66
N PHE A 488 -17.47 30.03 33.15
CA PHE A 488 -16.48 29.35 32.32
C PHE A 488 -16.70 29.72 30.85
N LEU A 489 -15.66 30.25 30.18
CA LEU A 489 -15.69 30.71 28.80
C LEU A 489 -14.73 29.84 27.99
N GLU A 490 -15.25 28.79 27.36
CA GLU A 490 -14.45 27.84 26.60
C GLU A 490 -14.26 28.30 25.15
N ILE A 491 -13.03 28.58 24.74
CA ILE A 491 -12.66 28.85 23.34
C ILE A 491 -11.93 27.67 22.66
N GLY A 492 -11.56 26.63 23.42
CA GLY A 492 -10.98 25.40 22.90
C GLY A 492 -12.03 24.52 22.19
N LYS A 493 -11.61 23.83 21.14
CA LYS A 493 -12.48 22.91 20.37
C LYS A 493 -12.18 21.42 20.57
N PHE A 494 -11.07 21.07 21.22
CA PHE A 494 -10.61 19.68 21.33
C PHE A 494 -11.57 18.84 22.19
N ASP A 495 -11.77 19.23 23.45
CA ASP A 495 -12.68 18.53 24.37
C ASP A 495 -14.14 18.54 23.91
N LEU A 496 -14.58 19.61 23.23
CA LEU A 496 -15.92 19.69 22.63
C LEU A 496 -16.09 18.74 21.43
N ALA A 497 -15.04 18.51 20.65
CA ALA A 497 -15.08 17.58 19.51
C ALA A 497 -14.97 16.11 19.96
N ASN A 498 -14.36 15.85 21.11
CA ASN A 498 -14.18 14.52 21.69
C ASN A 498 -15.29 14.09 22.67
N ASP A 499 -16.31 14.94 22.90
CA ASP A 499 -17.36 14.74 23.92
C ASP A 499 -16.80 14.46 25.33
N SER A 500 -15.77 15.22 25.73
CA SER A 500 -15.10 15.07 27.02
C SER A 500 -16.05 15.28 28.21
N SER A 501 -15.94 14.41 29.22
CA SER A 501 -16.80 14.47 30.41
C SER A 501 -16.57 15.72 31.28
N LEU A 502 -17.64 16.49 31.48
CA LEU A 502 -17.67 17.69 32.33
C LEU A 502 -18.26 17.39 33.72
N SER A 503 -17.62 17.89 34.78
CA SER A 503 -18.08 17.65 36.16
C SER A 503 -19.29 18.50 36.53
N LEU A 504 -20.41 17.85 36.84
CA LEU A 504 -21.65 18.51 37.28
C LEU A 504 -21.53 19.26 38.62
N LEU A 505 -20.43 19.11 39.36
CA LEU A 505 -20.11 19.91 40.55
C LEU A 505 -19.99 21.42 40.24
N LEU A 506 -19.81 21.82 38.97
CA LEU A 506 -19.90 23.22 38.58
C LEU A 506 -21.31 23.80 38.81
N LEU A 507 -22.36 22.98 38.63
CA LEU A 507 -23.76 23.38 38.82
C LEU A 507 -24.11 23.54 40.30
N GLU A 508 -23.49 22.76 41.20
CA GLU A 508 -23.61 22.92 42.65
C GLU A 508 -23.10 24.30 43.11
N ARG A 509 -22.06 24.82 42.43
CA ARG A 509 -21.54 26.18 42.66
C ARG A 509 -22.43 27.28 42.06
N GLY A 510 -23.50 26.92 41.34
CA GLY A 510 -24.30 27.86 40.55
C GLY A 510 -23.51 28.49 39.39
N ALA A 511 -22.40 27.88 38.98
CA ALA A 511 -21.56 28.39 37.90
C ALA A 511 -22.19 28.08 36.52
N SER A 512 -21.79 28.84 35.51
CA SER A 512 -22.25 28.68 34.12
C SER A 512 -21.11 28.28 33.20
N TYR A 513 -21.39 27.44 32.19
CA TYR A 513 -20.42 27.02 31.17
C TYR A 513 -20.86 27.52 29.79
N HIS A 514 -19.99 28.27 29.12
CA HIS A 514 -20.28 28.97 27.86
C HIS A 514 -19.31 28.50 26.77
N GLY A 515 -19.83 27.85 25.72
CA GLY A 515 -19.05 27.50 24.53
C GLY A 515 -18.92 28.68 23.57
N ILE A 516 -17.73 29.28 23.50
CA ILE A 516 -17.43 30.51 22.76
C ILE A 516 -17.02 30.18 21.32
N MET A 517 -18.01 29.98 20.45
CA MET A 517 -17.84 29.63 19.04
C MET A 517 -17.93 30.85 18.11
N LEU A 518 -16.85 31.63 17.98
CA LEU A 518 -16.82 32.80 17.09
C LEU A 518 -17.16 32.44 15.64
N ASP A 519 -16.82 31.23 15.16
CA ASP A 519 -17.13 30.76 13.81
C ASP A 519 -18.63 30.70 13.48
N LYS A 520 -19.52 30.72 14.48
CA LYS A 520 -20.97 30.87 14.23
C LYS A 520 -21.34 32.27 13.73
N ILE A 521 -20.51 33.30 13.95
CA ILE A 521 -20.81 34.69 13.56
C ILE A 521 -21.03 34.85 12.05
N PHE A 522 -20.34 34.06 11.22
CA PHE A 522 -20.47 34.11 9.76
C PHE A 522 -21.88 33.74 9.28
N LYS A 523 -22.56 32.84 10.02
CA LYS A 523 -23.91 32.33 9.73
C LYS A 523 -25.00 32.96 10.62
N ASN A 524 -24.63 33.81 11.58
CA ASN A 524 -25.56 34.56 12.43
C ASN A 524 -26.27 35.69 11.66
N SER A 525 -27.31 36.25 12.29
CA SER A 525 -28.06 37.38 11.76
C SER A 525 -27.20 38.65 11.61
N GLN A 526 -27.66 39.55 10.73
CA GLN A 526 -27.13 40.91 10.55
C GLN A 526 -26.87 41.62 11.88
N GLU A 527 -27.85 41.56 12.80
CA GLU A 527 -27.82 42.24 14.09
C GLU A 527 -26.65 41.78 14.96
N SER A 528 -26.38 40.47 15.02
CA SER A 528 -25.25 39.92 15.78
C SER A 528 -23.90 40.32 15.19
N LYS A 529 -23.79 40.38 13.84
CA LYS A 529 -22.57 40.87 13.17
C LYS A 529 -22.32 42.35 13.46
N VAL A 530 -23.36 43.18 13.34
CA VAL A 530 -23.29 44.62 13.62
C VAL A 530 -22.88 44.89 15.08
N LYS A 531 -23.50 44.23 16.07
CA LYS A 531 -23.11 44.37 17.48
C LYS A 531 -21.63 44.07 17.74
N LEU A 532 -21.07 43.06 17.08
CA LEU A 532 -19.65 42.71 17.20
C LEU A 532 -18.76 43.76 16.52
N VAL A 533 -19.15 44.23 15.33
CA VAL A 533 -18.44 45.27 14.58
C VAL A 533 -18.39 46.58 15.38
N ASP A 534 -19.51 47.01 15.94
CA ASP A 534 -19.66 48.23 16.73
C ASP A 534 -18.83 48.15 18.03
N ALA A 535 -18.88 47.01 18.74
CA ALA A 535 -18.05 46.77 19.92
C ALA A 535 -16.55 46.85 19.61
N LEU A 536 -16.11 46.33 18.45
CA LEU A 536 -14.72 46.43 18.03
C LEU A 536 -14.34 47.88 17.67
N TYR A 537 -15.18 48.61 16.92
CA TYR A 537 -14.95 50.03 16.62
C TYR A 537 -14.86 50.88 17.88
N GLN A 538 -15.76 50.67 18.85
CA GLN A 538 -15.73 51.36 20.14
C GLN A 538 -14.41 51.06 20.89
N GLY A 539 -13.97 49.80 20.90
CA GLY A 539 -12.70 49.44 21.54
C GLY A 539 -11.45 49.99 20.85
N ILE A 540 -11.50 50.24 19.53
CA ILE A 540 -10.44 50.94 18.79
C ILE A 540 -10.43 52.43 19.19
N HIS A 541 -11.60 53.06 19.23
CA HIS A 541 -11.76 54.45 19.65
C HIS A 541 -11.28 54.68 21.10
N ASP A 542 -11.63 53.77 22.02
CA ASP A 542 -11.28 53.86 23.44
C ASP A 542 -9.86 53.36 23.75
N GLY A 543 -9.09 52.98 22.71
CA GLY A 543 -7.65 52.71 22.77
C GLY A 543 -7.23 51.39 23.43
N TYR A 544 -8.17 50.52 23.82
CA TYR A 544 -7.84 49.20 24.38
C TYR A 544 -7.76 48.09 23.32
N VAL A 545 -8.35 48.30 22.14
CA VAL A 545 -8.02 47.53 20.93
C VAL A 545 -6.79 48.15 20.28
N LYS A 546 -5.67 47.41 20.29
CA LYS A 546 -4.38 47.87 19.77
C LYS A 546 -3.61 46.73 19.11
N PRO A 547 -2.73 47.00 18.14
CA PRO A 547 -1.96 45.97 17.44
C PRO A 547 -1.14 45.11 18.39
N LEU A 548 -1.10 43.82 18.09
CA LEU A 548 -0.35 42.84 18.89
C LEU A 548 1.08 42.66 18.36
N PRO A 549 1.99 42.08 19.17
CA PRO A 549 3.22 41.49 18.65
C PRO A 549 2.92 40.48 17.55
N ARG A 550 3.79 40.40 16.55
CA ARG A 550 3.69 39.40 15.50
C ARG A 550 5.05 38.91 15.03
N VAL A 551 5.05 37.71 14.48
CA VAL A 551 6.11 37.20 13.60
C VAL A 551 5.54 37.15 12.19
N VAL A 552 6.26 37.72 11.22
CA VAL A 552 5.84 37.80 9.82
C VAL A 552 6.72 36.87 9.00
N PHE A 553 6.08 35.99 8.24
CA PHE A 553 6.71 35.12 7.25
C PHE A 553 6.40 35.64 5.84
N ALA A 554 7.35 35.50 4.92
CA ALA A 554 7.14 35.79 3.51
C ALA A 554 6.27 34.70 2.84
N ARG A 555 5.70 35.02 1.67
CA ARG A 555 4.79 34.14 0.91
C ARG A 555 5.36 32.73 0.70
N ASP A 556 6.63 32.65 0.34
CA ASP A 556 7.40 31.43 0.10
C ASP A 556 7.69 30.62 1.38
N GLU A 557 7.63 31.25 2.54
CA GLU A 557 7.81 30.61 3.85
C GLU A 557 6.51 30.00 4.42
N LEU A 558 5.55 29.63 3.57
CA LEU A 558 4.25 29.08 3.97
C LEU A 558 4.37 27.85 4.90
N VAL A 559 5.21 26.87 4.54
CA VAL A 559 5.46 25.67 5.37
C VAL A 559 6.20 26.03 6.69
N PRO A 560 7.30 26.81 6.68
CA PRO A 560 7.92 27.36 7.89
C PRO A 560 6.94 28.06 8.84
N ALA A 561 6.03 28.89 8.33
CA ALA A 561 5.08 29.65 9.15
C ALA A 561 4.12 28.73 9.92
N PHE A 562 3.55 27.71 9.26
CA PHE A 562 2.71 26.70 9.89
C PHE A 562 3.48 25.87 10.92
N LYS A 563 4.70 25.41 10.58
CA LYS A 563 5.58 24.67 11.51
C LYS A 563 6.01 25.52 12.71
N TYR A 564 6.29 26.80 12.52
CA TYR A 564 6.62 27.71 13.62
C TYR A 564 5.45 27.85 14.60
N MET A 565 4.22 27.95 14.09
CA MET A 565 3.04 28.05 14.95
C MET A 565 2.82 26.79 15.82
N THR A 566 3.08 25.57 15.32
CA THR A 566 2.94 24.33 16.09
C THR A 566 3.87 24.25 17.31
N THR A 567 5.01 24.95 17.28
CA THR A 567 5.97 24.96 18.41
C THR A 567 5.41 25.60 19.68
N GLY A 568 4.36 26.44 19.56
CA GLY A 568 3.80 27.21 20.66
C GLY A 568 4.75 28.24 21.29
N THR A 569 5.91 28.51 20.67
CA THR A 569 6.93 29.47 21.17
C THR A 569 6.57 30.93 20.91
N HIS A 570 5.79 31.20 19.85
CA HIS A 570 5.38 32.54 19.43
C HIS A 570 4.68 33.36 20.52
N ILE A 571 4.84 34.69 20.47
CA ILE A 571 4.10 35.67 21.28
C ILE A 571 3.25 36.51 20.32
N GLY A 572 1.96 36.68 20.64
CA GLY A 572 1.00 37.36 19.77
C GLY A 572 0.58 36.53 18.56
N LYS A 573 0.76 37.09 17.35
CA LYS A 573 0.26 36.53 16.07
C LYS A 573 1.36 36.01 15.16
N VAL A 574 1.01 35.06 14.29
CA VAL A 574 1.84 34.65 13.14
C VAL A 574 1.14 35.14 11.88
N LEU A 575 1.83 35.93 11.07
CA LEU A 575 1.30 36.52 9.84
C LEU A 575 2.03 35.97 8.61
N MET A 576 1.27 35.82 7.54
CA MET A 576 1.73 35.50 6.19
C MET A 576 1.64 36.76 5.34
N LYS A 577 2.78 37.31 4.90
CA LYS A 577 2.85 38.47 4.01
C LYS A 577 2.70 38.01 2.57
N VAL A 578 1.57 38.36 1.97
CA VAL A 578 1.13 37.90 0.64
C VAL A 578 1.62 38.83 -0.48
N ARG A 579 1.60 40.15 -0.24
CA ARG A 579 2.12 41.20 -1.14
C ARG A 579 2.43 42.49 -0.35
N ASP A 580 2.99 43.49 -1.01
CA ASP A 580 3.20 44.82 -0.44
C ASP A 580 2.01 45.75 -0.72
N GLU A 581 1.75 46.73 0.16
CA GLU A 581 0.64 47.70 -0.01
C GLU A 581 0.79 48.51 -1.32
N GLY A 582 2.03 48.78 -1.74
CA GLY A 582 2.34 49.51 -2.96
C GLY A 582 1.87 48.81 -4.24
N ASP A 583 1.82 47.48 -4.26
CA ASP A 583 1.52 46.68 -5.46
C ASP A 583 0.08 46.82 -5.96
N VAL A 584 -0.80 47.39 -5.15
CA VAL A 584 -2.23 47.50 -5.45
C VAL A 584 -2.59 48.86 -6.07
N ARG A 585 -1.72 49.87 -5.96
CA ARG A 585 -2.04 51.26 -6.31
C ARG A 585 -1.85 51.61 -7.80
N GLY A 586 -2.67 50.98 -8.66
CA GLY A 586 -3.17 51.55 -9.93
C GLY A 586 -2.21 51.74 -11.11
N VAL A 587 -2.65 51.31 -12.31
CA VAL A 587 -1.98 51.48 -13.62
C VAL A 587 -0.69 50.65 -13.84
N GLY A 588 -0.41 49.67 -12.99
CA GLY A 588 0.56 48.60 -13.27
C GLY A 588 -0.08 47.37 -13.95
N PRO A 589 0.70 46.48 -14.60
CA PRO A 589 0.22 45.15 -14.97
C PRO A 589 -0.19 44.36 -13.71
N LYS A 590 -1.15 43.45 -13.86
CA LYS A 590 -1.60 42.56 -12.76
C LYS A 590 -0.41 41.78 -12.19
N ARG A 591 -0.17 41.88 -10.88
CA ARG A 591 0.85 41.06 -10.20
C ARG A 591 0.43 39.59 -10.27
N LEU A 592 1.23 38.79 -10.96
CA LEU A 592 1.14 37.34 -10.95
C LEU A 592 2.01 36.78 -9.81
N PHE A 593 1.73 35.54 -9.43
CA PHE A 593 2.48 34.81 -8.42
C PHE A 593 2.61 33.34 -8.83
N PRO A 594 3.74 32.68 -8.52
CA PRO A 594 3.95 31.26 -8.83
C PRO A 594 3.12 30.38 -7.90
N ALA A 595 2.35 29.44 -8.46
CA ALA A 595 1.56 28.45 -7.74
C ALA A 595 1.44 27.15 -8.54
N LEU A 596 1.16 26.03 -7.88
CA LEU A 596 0.83 24.80 -8.59
C LEU A 596 -0.51 24.95 -9.34
N PRO A 597 -0.56 24.59 -10.64
CA PRO A 597 -1.80 24.68 -11.42
C PRO A 597 -2.86 23.75 -10.86
N ARG A 598 -4.11 24.19 -10.87
CA ARG A 598 -5.23 23.46 -10.25
C ARG A 598 -6.47 23.55 -11.12
N PHE A 599 -7.08 22.40 -11.42
CA PHE A 599 -8.31 22.36 -12.18
C PHE A 599 -9.44 23.09 -11.45
N ASN A 600 -9.95 24.12 -12.12
CA ASN A 600 -11.14 24.89 -11.74
C ASN A 600 -12.09 24.97 -12.95
N CYS A 601 -13.38 24.78 -12.72
CA CYS A 601 -14.43 24.93 -13.71
C CYS A 601 -14.73 26.39 -14.01
N ASP A 602 -15.18 26.63 -15.24
CA ASP A 602 -15.76 27.89 -15.65
C ASP A 602 -17.24 27.91 -15.25
N LEU A 603 -17.60 28.84 -14.37
CA LEU A 603 -18.96 29.05 -13.85
C LEU A 603 -20.01 29.29 -14.96
N THR A 604 -19.62 29.71 -16.17
CA THR A 604 -20.56 29.90 -17.30
C THR A 604 -20.94 28.61 -18.00
N LYS A 605 -20.05 27.61 -18.00
CA LYS A 605 -20.12 26.41 -18.83
C LYS A 605 -20.93 25.30 -18.18
N SER A 606 -21.41 24.37 -19.00
CA SER A 606 -22.01 23.11 -18.53
C SER A 606 -20.99 21.99 -18.66
N TYR A 607 -21.14 20.98 -17.81
CA TYR A 607 -20.31 19.78 -17.80
C TYR A 607 -21.21 18.56 -17.98
N VAL A 608 -20.97 17.82 -19.06
CA VAL A 608 -21.78 16.65 -19.41
C VAL A 608 -21.04 15.37 -19.03
N ILE A 609 -21.68 14.55 -18.20
CA ILE A 609 -21.12 13.30 -17.69
C ILE A 609 -21.93 12.13 -18.24
N ILE A 610 -21.32 11.41 -19.18
CA ILE A 610 -21.91 10.20 -19.76
C ILE A 610 -21.85 9.07 -18.74
N GLY A 611 -22.98 8.44 -18.45
CA GLY A 611 -23.07 7.51 -17.33
C GLY A 611 -23.03 8.20 -15.96
N GLY A 612 -23.34 9.49 -15.88
CA GLY A 612 -23.23 10.33 -14.67
C GLY A 612 -24.05 9.89 -13.45
N LEU A 613 -24.95 8.91 -13.59
CA LEU A 613 -25.66 8.27 -12.47
C LEU A 613 -25.05 6.92 -12.04
N GLY A 614 -23.98 6.46 -12.69
CA GLY A 614 -23.13 5.38 -12.20
C GLY A 614 -22.23 5.83 -11.05
N GLY A 615 -21.65 4.89 -10.30
CA GLY A 615 -20.88 5.19 -9.08
C GLY A 615 -19.76 6.23 -9.29
N VAL A 616 -18.83 5.96 -10.21
CA VAL A 616 -17.76 6.90 -10.60
C VAL A 616 -18.32 8.23 -11.14
N GLY A 617 -19.43 8.18 -11.89
CA GLY A 617 -20.06 9.37 -12.46
C GLY A 617 -20.65 10.33 -11.42
N LEU A 618 -21.18 9.79 -10.31
CA LEU A 618 -21.69 10.60 -9.20
C LEU A 618 -20.56 11.27 -8.41
N GLU A 619 -19.45 10.57 -8.16
CA GLU A 619 -18.32 11.18 -7.45
C GLU A 619 -17.55 12.18 -8.34
N LEU A 620 -17.48 11.95 -9.65
CA LEU A 620 -16.99 12.94 -10.61
C LEU A 620 -17.90 14.20 -10.68
N ALA A 621 -19.22 14.02 -10.61
CA ALA A 621 -20.16 15.15 -10.54
C ALA A 621 -19.93 16.02 -9.30
N ASP A 622 -19.75 15.38 -8.13
CA ASP A 622 -19.44 16.05 -6.87
C ASP A 622 -18.11 16.82 -6.94
N TRP A 623 -17.06 16.15 -7.44
CA TRP A 623 -15.75 16.75 -7.59
C TRP A 623 -15.76 17.95 -8.54
N LEU A 624 -16.49 17.87 -9.66
CA LEU A 624 -16.66 19.03 -10.54
C LEU A 624 -17.37 20.20 -9.83
N ILE A 625 -18.37 19.93 -9.00
CA ILE A 625 -19.06 20.97 -8.19
C ILE A 625 -18.12 21.62 -7.18
N LEU A 626 -17.30 20.81 -6.50
CA LEU A 626 -16.22 21.27 -5.61
C LEU A 626 -15.18 22.11 -6.35
N ARG A 627 -14.93 21.79 -7.63
CA ARG A 627 -14.14 22.60 -8.56
C ARG A 627 -14.96 23.66 -9.30
N GLU A 628 -15.96 24.26 -8.64
CA GLU A 628 -16.77 25.38 -9.11
C GLU A 628 -17.76 25.12 -10.28
N ALA A 629 -18.04 23.86 -10.64
CA ALA A 629 -19.13 23.59 -11.59
C ALA A 629 -20.50 23.96 -10.98
N ARG A 630 -21.35 24.62 -11.76
CA ARG A 630 -22.72 24.99 -11.37
C ARG A 630 -23.81 24.50 -12.32
N LYS A 631 -23.44 23.90 -13.46
CA LYS A 631 -24.35 23.33 -14.46
C LYS A 631 -23.88 21.94 -14.87
N LEU A 632 -24.62 20.91 -14.52
CA LEU A 632 -24.31 19.51 -14.84
C LEU A 632 -25.41 18.86 -15.68
N VAL A 633 -25.01 18.09 -16.69
CA VAL A 633 -25.90 17.18 -17.43
C VAL A 633 -25.44 15.74 -17.21
N LEU A 634 -26.26 14.96 -16.52
CA LEU A 634 -25.97 13.57 -16.17
C LEU A 634 -26.73 12.64 -17.13
N VAL A 635 -26.01 11.94 -18.01
CA VAL A 635 -26.63 11.07 -19.02
C VAL A 635 -26.85 9.68 -18.44
N SER A 636 -28.09 9.19 -18.48
CA SER A 636 -28.47 7.85 -18.01
C SER A 636 -29.62 7.30 -18.83
N ARG A 637 -29.43 6.13 -19.47
CA ARG A 637 -30.46 5.43 -20.26
C ARG A 637 -31.80 5.22 -19.53
N SER A 638 -31.78 5.20 -18.19
CA SER A 638 -32.96 4.91 -17.37
C SER A 638 -33.25 5.94 -16.28
N GLY A 639 -32.68 7.14 -16.38
CA GLY A 639 -32.80 8.17 -15.35
C GLY A 639 -32.32 7.72 -13.96
N VAL A 640 -32.92 8.30 -12.92
CA VAL A 640 -32.66 8.00 -11.50
C VAL A 640 -33.42 6.75 -11.06
N LYS A 641 -32.73 5.84 -10.39
CA LYS A 641 -33.25 4.54 -9.92
C LYS A 641 -33.05 4.28 -8.43
N THR A 642 -32.06 4.90 -7.78
CA THR A 642 -31.72 4.63 -6.37
C THR A 642 -31.95 5.82 -5.46
N GLY A 643 -32.22 5.56 -4.18
CA GLY A 643 -32.32 6.62 -3.15
C GLY A 643 -31.04 7.46 -3.05
N TYR A 644 -29.86 6.82 -3.17
CA TYR A 644 -28.57 7.49 -3.19
C TYR A 644 -28.42 8.51 -4.34
N GLN A 645 -28.79 8.12 -5.57
CA GLN A 645 -28.80 9.04 -6.71
C GLN A 645 -29.72 10.25 -6.45
N ALA A 646 -30.95 10.00 -5.96
CA ALA A 646 -31.89 11.06 -5.64
C ALA A 646 -31.40 11.98 -4.51
N GLN A 647 -30.70 11.43 -3.50
CA GLN A 647 -30.10 12.17 -2.39
C GLN A 647 -28.96 13.07 -2.87
N ARG A 648 -27.99 12.55 -3.64
CA ARG A 648 -26.87 13.34 -4.17
C ARG A 648 -27.36 14.49 -5.05
N ILE A 649 -28.33 14.24 -5.95
CA ILE A 649 -28.91 15.29 -6.81
C ILE A 649 -29.64 16.36 -5.99
N ARG A 650 -30.36 15.97 -4.92
CA ARG A 650 -30.98 16.94 -4.00
C ARG A 650 -29.95 17.78 -3.26
N LEU A 651 -28.84 17.17 -2.82
CA LEU A 651 -27.75 17.84 -2.14
C LEU A 651 -27.09 18.88 -3.06
N TRP A 652 -26.72 18.50 -4.29
CA TRP A 652 -26.13 19.41 -5.26
C TRP A 652 -27.03 20.60 -5.59
N ARG A 653 -28.35 20.36 -5.76
CA ARG A 653 -29.33 21.44 -5.95
C ARG A 653 -29.45 22.37 -4.74
N SER A 654 -29.22 21.89 -3.51
CA SER A 654 -29.19 22.74 -2.31
C SER A 654 -28.00 23.72 -2.29
N TYR A 655 -26.91 23.40 -3.01
CA TYR A 655 -25.77 24.29 -3.24
C TYR A 655 -25.97 25.26 -4.44
N GLY A 656 -27.17 25.31 -5.02
CA GLY A 656 -27.45 26.13 -6.20
C GLY A 656 -26.89 25.55 -7.52
N VAL A 657 -26.56 24.26 -7.57
CA VAL A 657 -26.14 23.60 -8.81
C VAL A 657 -27.37 23.21 -9.63
N GLU A 658 -27.40 23.64 -10.88
CA GLU A 658 -28.37 23.20 -11.86
C GLU A 658 -27.97 21.81 -12.39
N VAL A 659 -28.79 20.80 -12.09
CA VAL A 659 -28.54 19.40 -12.46
C VAL A 659 -29.67 18.87 -13.32
N GLN A 660 -29.38 18.63 -14.60
CA GLN A 660 -30.28 18.02 -15.57
C GLN A 660 -29.92 16.54 -15.80
N ILE A 661 -30.93 15.70 -15.98
CA ILE A 661 -30.77 14.27 -16.24
C ILE A 661 -31.28 14.00 -17.64
N SER A 662 -30.38 13.61 -18.54
CA SER A 662 -30.74 13.28 -19.93
C SER A 662 -30.85 11.77 -20.11
N THR A 663 -31.92 11.33 -20.79
CA THR A 663 -32.18 9.93 -21.14
C THR A 663 -32.07 9.67 -22.66
N ARG A 664 -31.53 10.63 -23.42
CA ARG A 664 -31.34 10.53 -24.88
C ARG A 664 -30.42 9.36 -25.26
N ASP A 665 -30.72 8.70 -26.38
CA ASP A 665 -29.89 7.61 -26.91
C ASP A 665 -28.67 8.13 -27.67
N ILE A 666 -27.59 8.35 -26.91
CA ILE A 666 -26.29 8.78 -27.40
C ILE A 666 -25.54 7.75 -28.26
N THR A 667 -26.10 6.56 -28.51
CA THR A 667 -25.52 5.64 -29.52
C THR A 667 -25.83 6.09 -30.96
N THR A 668 -26.75 7.05 -31.13
CA THR A 668 -27.19 7.58 -32.43
C THR A 668 -26.70 9.01 -32.68
N LYS A 669 -26.52 9.39 -33.96
CA LYS A 669 -26.19 10.78 -34.36
C LYS A 669 -27.22 11.80 -33.88
N GLN A 670 -28.51 11.48 -33.98
CA GLN A 670 -29.57 12.37 -33.55
C GLN A 670 -29.66 12.49 -32.02
N GLY A 671 -29.57 11.38 -31.27
CA GLY A 671 -29.60 11.42 -29.82
C GLY A 671 -28.38 12.12 -29.21
N CYS A 672 -27.22 12.02 -29.85
CA CYS A 672 -26.08 12.88 -29.59
C CYS A 672 -26.42 14.36 -29.81
N LEU A 673 -26.93 14.75 -30.99
CA LEU A 673 -27.35 16.12 -31.33
C LEU A 673 -28.42 16.70 -30.40
N ASP A 674 -29.28 15.87 -29.84
CA ASP A 674 -30.36 16.28 -28.94
C ASP A 674 -29.86 16.52 -27.52
N LEU A 675 -29.07 15.58 -26.96
CA LEU A 675 -28.27 15.83 -25.76
C LEU A 675 -27.42 17.10 -25.95
N ILE A 676 -26.99 17.33 -27.19
CA ILE A 676 -26.49 18.57 -27.78
C ILE A 676 -27.22 19.84 -27.36
N ARG A 677 -28.43 19.95 -27.87
CA ARG A 677 -29.24 21.15 -27.68
C ARG A 677 -29.61 21.28 -26.21
N GLU A 678 -29.94 20.16 -25.56
CA GLU A 678 -30.23 20.06 -24.13
C GLU A 678 -29.08 20.63 -23.27
N ALA A 679 -27.84 20.17 -23.47
CA ALA A 679 -26.71 20.76 -22.74
C ALA A 679 -26.39 22.17 -23.22
N THR A 680 -26.74 22.60 -24.45
CA THR A 680 -26.50 24.00 -24.91
C THR A 680 -27.48 25.03 -24.40
N GLU A 681 -28.70 24.61 -24.12
CA GLU A 681 -29.72 25.39 -23.42
C GLU A 681 -29.25 25.72 -21.99
N LEU A 682 -28.38 24.89 -21.40
CA LEU A 682 -27.62 25.17 -20.19
C LEU A 682 -26.28 25.91 -20.46
N ALA A 683 -25.40 25.34 -21.30
CA ALA A 683 -24.24 25.92 -22.01
C ALA A 683 -23.50 24.86 -22.89
N ARG A 684 -23.15 25.20 -24.14
CA ARG A 684 -22.99 24.28 -25.31
C ARG A 684 -21.90 23.17 -25.24
N THR A 685 -22.23 21.88 -25.48
CA THR A 685 -21.38 20.81 -26.13
C THR A 685 -21.42 19.42 -25.43
N THR A 686 -21.08 18.26 -26.09
CA THR A 686 -21.85 16.95 -26.02
C THR A 686 -21.62 15.87 -27.12
N THR A 687 -22.28 14.69 -27.10
CA THR A 687 -21.73 13.36 -27.47
C THR A 687 -21.36 12.97 -28.93
N HIS A 688 -21.86 13.62 -30.00
CA HIS A 688 -21.21 13.56 -31.35
C HIS A 688 -19.97 14.47 -31.42
N LEU A 689 -19.75 15.21 -30.33
CA LEU A 689 -18.50 15.49 -29.63
C LEU A 689 -17.28 15.52 -30.51
N ASP A 690 -16.77 14.42 -31.06
CA ASP A 690 -15.61 14.59 -31.92
C ASP A 690 -15.92 15.45 -33.16
N GLU A 691 -16.86 15.07 -34.01
CA GLU A 691 -17.33 15.90 -35.14
C GLU A 691 -18.05 17.17 -34.66
N ILE A 692 -19.06 17.01 -33.80
CA ILE A 692 -20.03 18.06 -33.49
C ILE A 692 -19.55 19.01 -32.37
N THR A 693 -18.53 18.72 -31.55
CA THR A 693 -17.88 19.83 -30.80
C THR A 693 -17.05 20.72 -31.70
N ARG A 694 -16.38 20.14 -32.70
CA ARG A 694 -15.62 20.92 -33.68
C ARG A 694 -16.56 21.88 -34.43
N GLU A 695 -17.79 21.43 -34.73
CA GLU A 695 -18.82 22.25 -35.39
C GLU A 695 -19.54 23.26 -34.47
N ILE A 696 -20.13 22.82 -33.35
CA ILE A 696 -21.05 23.65 -32.53
C ILE A 696 -20.59 23.93 -31.09
N CYS A 697 -19.37 23.52 -30.71
CA CYS A 697 -18.76 23.85 -29.42
C CYS A 697 -17.36 24.48 -29.56
N PRO A 698 -17.25 25.68 -30.16
CA PRO A 698 -15.97 26.37 -30.35
C PRO A 698 -15.26 26.79 -29.04
N HIS A 699 -15.88 26.54 -27.88
CA HIS A 699 -15.35 26.88 -26.56
C HIS A 699 -15.23 25.66 -25.63
N LEU A 700 -15.28 24.43 -26.16
CA LEU A 700 -14.96 23.23 -25.39
C LEU A 700 -13.54 23.37 -24.83
N ARG A 701 -13.38 23.21 -23.51
CA ARG A 701 -12.06 23.21 -22.86
C ARG A 701 -11.54 21.81 -22.55
N TYR A 702 -12.45 20.86 -22.33
CA TYR A 702 -12.12 19.50 -21.90
C TYR A 702 -12.97 18.47 -22.64
N PHE A 703 -12.32 17.40 -23.10
CA PHE A 703 -12.94 16.19 -23.63
C PHE A 703 -12.19 15.04 -22.98
N VAL A 704 -12.84 14.36 -22.03
CA VAL A 704 -12.19 13.37 -21.18
C VAL A 704 -12.90 12.04 -21.34
N ILE A 705 -12.13 10.99 -21.60
CA ILE A 705 -12.62 9.61 -21.67
C ILE A 705 -11.91 8.79 -20.61
N PHE A 706 -12.66 8.01 -19.85
CA PHE A 706 -12.12 6.99 -18.96
C PHE A 706 -11.98 5.69 -19.75
N SER A 707 -10.73 5.33 -20.03
CA SER A 707 -10.27 4.04 -20.55
C SER A 707 -9.87 3.13 -19.37
N SER A 708 -9.22 2.00 -19.65
CA SER A 708 -8.70 1.08 -18.65
C SER A 708 -7.34 0.52 -19.05
N VAL A 709 -6.50 0.19 -18.06
CA VAL A 709 -5.22 -0.50 -18.26
C VAL A 709 -5.36 -1.85 -19.01
N SER A 710 -6.55 -2.45 -19.04
CA SER A 710 -6.85 -3.61 -19.89
C SER A 710 -6.55 -3.34 -21.38
N CYS A 711 -6.72 -2.10 -21.86
CA CYS A 711 -6.33 -1.71 -23.22
C CYS A 711 -4.80 -1.73 -23.41
N GLY A 712 -4.06 -1.14 -22.46
CA GLY A 712 -2.60 -0.98 -22.56
C GLY A 712 -1.80 -2.25 -22.28
N ARG A 713 -2.29 -3.16 -21.43
CA ARG A 713 -1.57 -4.37 -20.98
C ARG A 713 -2.26 -5.70 -21.33
N GLY A 714 -3.52 -5.64 -21.77
CA GLY A 714 -4.38 -6.78 -21.98
C GLY A 714 -5.04 -7.26 -20.69
N ASN A 715 -6.29 -7.72 -20.81
CA ASN A 715 -6.93 -8.56 -19.81
C ASN A 715 -7.74 -9.66 -20.49
N ALA A 716 -7.69 -10.88 -19.94
CA ALA A 716 -8.35 -12.05 -20.51
C ALA A 716 -9.88 -11.90 -20.52
N GLY A 717 -10.54 -12.36 -21.58
CA GLY A 717 -12.01 -12.26 -21.73
C GLY A 717 -12.54 -10.84 -21.92
N GLN A 718 -11.68 -9.83 -21.88
CA GLN A 718 -11.99 -8.43 -22.11
C GLN A 718 -11.57 -7.96 -23.51
N THR A 719 -11.46 -8.87 -24.47
CA THR A 719 -11.06 -8.57 -25.87
C THR A 719 -11.90 -7.49 -26.53
N ASN A 720 -13.22 -7.53 -26.39
CA ASN A 720 -14.15 -6.49 -26.86
C ASN A 720 -13.98 -5.15 -26.12
N TYR A 721 -13.73 -5.18 -24.81
CA TYR A 721 -13.54 -4.01 -23.97
C TYR A 721 -12.20 -3.31 -24.23
N GLY A 722 -11.13 -4.09 -24.43
CA GLY A 722 -9.82 -3.61 -24.86
C GLY A 722 -9.90 -2.94 -26.23
N MET A 723 -10.58 -3.55 -27.21
CA MET A 723 -10.83 -2.94 -28.52
C MET A 723 -11.57 -1.59 -28.38
N ALA A 724 -12.70 -1.55 -27.67
CA ALA A 724 -13.49 -0.33 -27.49
C ALA A 724 -12.71 0.82 -26.82
N ASN A 725 -11.95 0.51 -25.77
CA ASN A 725 -11.06 1.46 -25.11
C ASN A 725 -9.98 2.00 -26.07
N SER A 726 -9.40 1.11 -26.89
CA SER A 726 -8.40 1.48 -27.87
C SER A 726 -8.99 2.44 -28.93
N ILE A 727 -10.20 2.19 -29.44
CA ILE A 727 -10.90 3.12 -30.36
C ILE A 727 -10.96 4.54 -29.74
N MET A 728 -11.39 4.64 -28.48
CA MET A 728 -11.52 5.93 -27.79
C MET A 728 -10.19 6.65 -27.59
N GLU A 729 -9.12 5.92 -27.26
CA GLU A 729 -7.76 6.47 -27.16
C GLU A 729 -7.25 7.06 -28.49
N ARG A 730 -7.54 6.38 -29.61
CA ARG A 730 -7.18 6.85 -30.96
C ARG A 730 -7.94 8.12 -31.34
N ILE A 731 -9.22 8.23 -30.96
CA ILE A 731 -10.03 9.46 -31.10
C ILE A 731 -9.40 10.61 -30.30
N CYS A 732 -8.95 10.36 -29.06
CA CYS A 732 -8.28 11.40 -28.26
C CYS A 732 -6.96 11.88 -28.88
N GLU A 733 -6.14 10.96 -29.39
CA GLU A 733 -4.92 11.33 -30.12
C GLU A 733 -5.19 12.13 -31.39
N LYS A 734 -6.18 11.72 -32.19
CA LYS A 734 -6.61 12.46 -33.38
C LYS A 734 -7.05 13.87 -33.03
N ARG A 735 -7.90 14.04 -32.02
CA ARG A 735 -8.34 15.35 -31.52
C ARG A 735 -7.18 16.27 -31.15
N LYS A 736 -6.24 15.78 -30.35
CA LYS A 736 -5.06 16.56 -29.94
C LYS A 736 -4.16 16.93 -31.13
N ARG A 737 -3.95 16.00 -32.07
CA ARG A 737 -3.23 16.27 -33.34
C ARG A 737 -3.92 17.34 -34.19
N ASP A 738 -5.25 17.35 -34.19
CA ASP A 738 -6.07 18.31 -34.92
C ASP A 738 -6.29 19.63 -34.15
N GLY A 739 -5.62 19.84 -33.00
CA GLY A 739 -5.68 21.07 -32.19
C GLY A 739 -6.86 21.17 -31.21
N PHE A 740 -7.66 20.12 -31.05
CA PHE A 740 -8.80 20.08 -30.13
C PHE A 740 -8.43 19.47 -28.78
N PRO A 741 -9.06 19.90 -27.67
CA PRO A 741 -8.83 19.27 -26.38
C PRO A 741 -9.31 17.81 -26.42
N ALA A 742 -8.48 16.93 -25.86
CA ALA A 742 -8.78 15.53 -25.60
C ALA A 742 -7.82 14.90 -24.60
N LEU A 743 -8.33 13.94 -23.82
CA LEU A 743 -7.61 13.18 -22.81
C LEU A 743 -8.29 11.81 -22.63
N ALA A 744 -7.57 10.72 -22.86
CA ALA A 744 -7.97 9.37 -22.45
C ALA A 744 -7.16 8.93 -21.22
N ILE A 745 -7.84 8.39 -20.21
CA ILE A 745 -7.20 7.97 -18.96
C ILE A 745 -7.38 6.46 -18.77
N GLN A 746 -6.29 5.70 -18.86
CA GLN A 746 -6.25 4.26 -18.58
C GLN A 746 -6.24 4.03 -17.07
N TRP A 747 -7.41 3.82 -16.47
CA TRP A 747 -7.53 3.49 -15.05
C TRP A 747 -7.25 2.00 -14.75
N GLY A 748 -6.60 1.75 -13.62
CA GLY A 748 -6.53 0.44 -12.96
C GLY A 748 -7.88 0.03 -12.36
N ALA A 749 -7.86 -0.90 -11.40
CA ALA A 749 -9.05 -1.21 -10.61
C ALA A 749 -9.47 0.04 -9.79
N ILE A 750 -10.69 0.54 -9.99
CA ILE A 750 -11.25 1.65 -9.20
C ILE A 750 -12.07 1.06 -8.05
N GLY A 751 -11.72 1.41 -6.82
CA GLY A 751 -12.41 1.01 -5.59
C GLY A 751 -13.53 1.96 -5.18
N ASP A 752 -14.10 1.72 -3.99
CA ASP A 752 -15.18 2.44 -3.29
C ASP A 752 -16.55 2.48 -4.02
N VAL A 753 -16.57 2.59 -5.35
CA VAL A 753 -17.75 2.73 -6.19
C VAL A 753 -17.61 1.95 -7.50
N GLY A 754 -18.70 1.82 -8.26
CA GLY A 754 -18.66 1.25 -9.61
C GLY A 754 -18.86 -0.27 -9.65
N LEU A 755 -18.05 -0.97 -10.46
CA LEU A 755 -18.18 -2.41 -10.69
C LEU A 755 -17.43 -3.23 -9.61
N VAL A 756 -16.18 -2.88 -9.32
CA VAL A 756 -15.32 -3.61 -8.38
C VAL A 756 -15.91 -3.57 -6.96
N ALA A 757 -16.38 -2.41 -6.50
CA ALA A 757 -17.07 -2.28 -5.21
C ALA A 757 -18.37 -3.11 -5.10
N LYS A 758 -18.99 -3.52 -6.22
CA LYS A 758 -20.14 -4.45 -6.21
C LYS A 758 -19.73 -5.92 -6.25
N MET A 759 -18.55 -6.22 -6.79
CA MET A 759 -17.94 -7.55 -6.75
C MET A 759 -17.33 -7.85 -5.36
N GLN A 760 -16.98 -6.81 -4.62
CA GLN A 760 -16.47 -6.91 -3.26
C GLN A 760 -17.56 -7.36 -2.27
N LYS A 761 -17.64 -8.68 -2.05
CA LYS A 761 -18.28 -9.24 -0.86
C LYS A 761 -17.26 -9.19 0.29
N GLU A 762 -17.62 -8.52 1.38
CA GLU A 762 -16.93 -8.56 2.70
C GLU A 762 -15.58 -7.80 2.88
N ASN A 763 -15.43 -6.57 2.39
CA ASN A 763 -14.30 -5.67 2.73
C ASN A 763 -12.87 -6.20 2.49
N LYS A 764 -12.67 -7.33 1.79
CA LYS A 764 -11.34 -7.82 1.40
C LYS A 764 -10.76 -6.97 0.28
N GLU A 765 -9.45 -6.73 0.30
CA GLU A 765 -8.74 -6.15 -0.84
C GLU A 765 -8.73 -7.16 -1.99
N LEU A 766 -9.15 -6.70 -3.18
CA LEU A 766 -9.34 -7.54 -4.36
C LEU A 766 -8.27 -7.15 -5.39
N VAL A 767 -7.32 -8.04 -5.64
CA VAL A 767 -6.22 -7.83 -6.60
C VAL A 767 -6.68 -8.26 -7.99
N ILE A 768 -6.77 -7.32 -8.93
CA ILE A 768 -7.22 -7.58 -10.31
C ILE A 768 -6.05 -7.31 -11.26
N GLY A 769 -5.63 -8.32 -12.04
CA GLY A 769 -4.50 -8.19 -12.97
C GLY A 769 -3.17 -7.79 -12.29
N GLY A 770 -3.01 -8.11 -11.01
CA GLY A 770 -1.88 -7.65 -10.18
C GLY A 770 -1.91 -6.17 -9.78
N THR A 771 -3.06 -5.50 -9.96
CA THR A 771 -3.31 -4.14 -9.46
C THR A 771 -4.21 -4.16 -8.22
N LEU A 772 -3.98 -3.22 -7.30
CA LEU A 772 -4.86 -2.94 -6.17
C LEU A 772 -5.96 -1.94 -6.58
N GLN A 773 -7.01 -1.89 -5.76
CA GLN A 773 -8.10 -0.94 -5.93
C GLN A 773 -7.63 0.48 -5.57
N GLN A 774 -7.57 1.36 -6.56
CA GLN A 774 -7.34 2.79 -6.34
C GLN A 774 -8.62 3.43 -5.81
N LYS A 775 -8.55 4.03 -4.61
CA LYS A 775 -9.68 4.73 -3.98
C LYS A 775 -10.16 5.88 -4.87
N ILE A 776 -11.46 6.12 -4.91
CA ILE A 776 -12.06 7.12 -5.81
C ILE A 776 -11.56 8.54 -5.50
N SER A 777 -11.28 8.85 -4.23
CA SER A 777 -10.65 10.13 -3.84
C SER A 777 -9.30 10.33 -4.52
N ASN A 778 -8.46 9.30 -4.54
CA ASN A 778 -7.15 9.35 -5.16
C ASN A 778 -7.22 9.37 -6.69
N CYS A 779 -8.20 8.68 -7.30
CA CYS A 779 -8.48 8.85 -8.73
C CYS A 779 -8.83 10.31 -9.07
N LEU A 780 -9.59 11.00 -8.23
CA LEU A 780 -9.99 12.40 -8.45
C LEU A 780 -8.85 13.40 -8.18
N GLU A 781 -7.93 13.10 -7.26
CA GLU A 781 -6.66 13.83 -7.07
C GLU A 781 -5.76 13.69 -8.31
N VAL A 782 -5.59 12.47 -8.83
CA VAL A 782 -4.79 12.21 -10.04
C VAL A 782 -5.44 12.82 -11.29
N LEU A 783 -6.78 12.86 -11.36
CA LEU A 783 -7.52 13.53 -12.44
C LEU A 783 -7.19 15.03 -12.51
N ASP A 784 -7.02 15.71 -11.37
CA ASP A 784 -6.58 17.11 -11.30
C ASP A 784 -5.28 17.32 -12.11
N ARG A 785 -4.26 16.50 -11.82
CA ARG A 785 -2.97 16.49 -12.53
C ARG A 785 -3.11 16.14 -14.01
N PHE A 786 -3.93 15.14 -14.34
CA PHE A 786 -4.13 14.71 -15.73
C PHE A 786 -4.84 15.76 -16.60
N LEU A 787 -5.62 16.65 -15.99
CA LEU A 787 -6.27 17.77 -16.69
C LEU A 787 -5.35 18.98 -16.92
N MET A 788 -4.24 19.07 -16.19
CA MET A 788 -3.25 20.16 -16.29
C MET A 788 -2.03 19.82 -17.19
N GLN A 789 -2.09 18.73 -17.94
CA GLN A 789 -0.99 18.24 -18.80
C GLN A 789 -1.46 17.98 -20.23
N ASP A 790 -0.52 17.93 -21.18
CA ASP A 790 -0.85 17.95 -22.62
C ASP A 790 -0.91 16.59 -23.32
N ASN A 791 -0.46 15.49 -22.71
CA ASN A 791 -0.47 14.17 -23.34
C ASN A 791 -1.91 13.68 -23.58
N PRO A 792 -2.22 13.13 -24.76
CA PRO A 792 -3.56 12.68 -25.13
C PRO A 792 -4.01 11.42 -24.39
N ILE A 793 -3.07 10.62 -23.89
CA ILE A 793 -3.31 9.35 -23.21
C ILE A 793 -2.38 9.28 -21.99
N VAL A 794 -2.96 8.96 -20.83
CA VAL A 794 -2.27 8.81 -19.55
C VAL A 794 -2.79 7.58 -18.81
N ALA A 795 -2.06 7.05 -17.83
CA ALA A 795 -2.44 5.86 -17.08
C ALA A 795 -2.26 6.06 -15.57
N SER A 796 -3.16 5.50 -14.77
CA SER A 796 -3.09 5.50 -13.29
C SER A 796 -3.58 4.17 -12.74
N MET A 797 -2.82 3.59 -11.82
CA MET A 797 -3.11 2.32 -11.16
C MET A 797 -2.29 2.22 -9.87
N LEU A 798 -2.70 1.34 -8.95
CA LEU A 798 -1.87 0.89 -7.84
C LEU A 798 -1.34 -0.51 -8.16
N VAL A 799 -0.03 -0.73 -8.02
CA VAL A 799 0.58 -2.06 -8.18
C VAL A 799 0.40 -2.84 -6.88
N ALA A 800 -0.04 -4.10 -6.96
CA ALA A 800 -0.12 -4.97 -5.79
C ALA A 800 1.27 -5.49 -5.40
N GLU A 801 1.48 -5.73 -4.09
CA GLU A 801 2.71 -6.37 -3.64
C GLU A 801 2.94 -7.70 -4.36
N LYS A 802 4.16 -7.89 -4.83
CA LYS A 802 4.61 -9.09 -5.54
C LYS A 802 4.79 -10.24 -4.55
N ARG A 803 3.68 -10.84 -4.11
CA ARG A 803 3.73 -12.12 -3.41
C ARG A 803 4.48 -13.13 -4.28
N ASN A 804 5.49 -13.80 -3.72
CA ASN A 804 6.06 -15.00 -4.33
C ASN A 804 4.92 -16.00 -4.51
N ARG A 805 4.44 -16.17 -5.75
CA ARG A 805 3.36 -17.10 -6.09
C ARG A 805 3.89 -18.55 -6.07
N GLY A 806 4.18 -19.05 -4.88
CA GLY A 806 4.24 -20.48 -4.64
C GLY A 806 2.82 -21.03 -4.55
N HIS A 807 2.48 -21.96 -5.46
CA HIS A 807 1.55 -23.07 -5.27
C HIS A 807 0.39 -22.82 -4.27
N GLY A 808 -0.62 -22.04 -4.68
CA GLY A 808 -1.67 -21.52 -3.79
C GLY A 808 -3.05 -22.19 -3.85
N ALA A 809 -3.26 -23.18 -4.74
CA ALA A 809 -4.49 -23.95 -4.83
C ALA A 809 -4.13 -25.43 -5.03
N THR A 810 -4.80 -26.32 -4.28
CA THR A 810 -4.47 -27.76 -4.22
C THR A 810 -5.27 -28.63 -5.19
N SER A 811 -6.33 -28.08 -5.77
CA SER A 811 -7.16 -28.74 -6.78
C SER A 811 -7.75 -27.73 -7.76
N ALA A 812 -8.11 -28.21 -8.94
CA ALA A 812 -8.76 -27.40 -9.96
C ALA A 812 -10.14 -26.90 -9.46
N VAL A 813 -10.82 -27.70 -8.63
CA VAL A 813 -12.07 -27.35 -7.94
C VAL A 813 -11.89 -26.15 -7.00
N GLU A 814 -10.86 -26.17 -6.15
CA GLU A 814 -10.56 -25.07 -5.21
C GLU A 814 -10.15 -23.78 -5.94
N ALA A 815 -9.33 -23.91 -6.99
CA ALA A 815 -8.92 -22.81 -7.84
C ALA A 815 -10.14 -22.10 -8.49
N VAL A 816 -11.08 -22.87 -9.03
CA VAL A 816 -12.31 -22.35 -9.64
C VAL A 816 -13.30 -21.81 -8.61
N ALA A 817 -13.40 -22.42 -7.43
CA ALA A 817 -14.23 -21.92 -6.33
C ALA A 817 -13.74 -20.55 -5.84
N ASN A 818 -12.42 -20.35 -5.78
CA ASN A 818 -11.81 -19.07 -5.43
C ASN A 818 -12.13 -17.96 -6.46
N VAL A 819 -12.07 -18.25 -7.77
CA VAL A 819 -12.48 -17.29 -8.82
C VAL A 819 -13.97 -16.95 -8.74
N LEU A 820 -14.83 -17.91 -8.38
CA LEU A 820 -16.26 -17.69 -8.17
C LEU A 820 -16.60 -17.01 -6.82
N GLY A 821 -15.62 -16.81 -5.94
CA GLY A 821 -15.84 -16.27 -4.59
C GLY A 821 -16.64 -17.20 -3.67
N ILE A 822 -16.58 -18.51 -3.91
CA ILE A 822 -17.28 -19.55 -3.15
C ILE A 822 -16.36 -20.02 -2.02
N LYS A 823 -16.66 -19.59 -0.79
CA LYS A 823 -15.86 -19.87 0.42
C LYS A 823 -15.90 -21.31 0.91
N ASP A 824 -17.01 -22.00 0.70
CA ASP A 824 -17.20 -23.39 1.07
C ASP A 824 -17.99 -24.09 -0.03
N ILE A 825 -17.31 -24.97 -0.76
CA ILE A 825 -17.86 -25.76 -1.87
C ILE A 825 -19.02 -26.66 -1.38
N LYS A 826 -19.10 -27.00 -0.09
CA LYS A 826 -20.21 -27.78 0.47
C LYS A 826 -21.53 -27.00 0.55
N THR A 827 -21.49 -25.67 0.45
CA THR A 827 -22.70 -24.82 0.44
C THR A 827 -23.37 -24.71 -0.92
N VAL A 828 -22.74 -25.25 -1.97
CA VAL A 828 -23.23 -25.23 -3.35
C VAL A 828 -23.35 -26.65 -3.91
N SER A 829 -24.31 -26.87 -4.81
CA SER A 829 -24.49 -28.19 -5.43
C SER A 829 -23.32 -28.51 -6.37
N GLN A 830 -22.64 -29.63 -6.15
CA GLN A 830 -21.54 -30.08 -7.03
C GLN A 830 -22.00 -30.43 -8.46
N HIS A 831 -23.29 -30.65 -8.66
CA HIS A 831 -23.89 -30.90 -9.98
C HIS A 831 -24.48 -29.64 -10.64
N ALA A 832 -24.58 -28.51 -9.92
CA ALA A 832 -24.95 -27.24 -10.53
C ALA A 832 -23.83 -26.79 -11.47
N THR A 833 -24.21 -26.26 -12.63
CA THR A 833 -23.25 -25.75 -13.59
C THR A 833 -22.59 -24.47 -13.07
N LEU A 834 -21.35 -24.20 -13.46
CA LEU A 834 -20.65 -22.98 -13.05
C LEU A 834 -21.46 -21.73 -13.45
N ALA A 835 -22.18 -21.76 -14.58
CA ALA A 835 -23.09 -20.68 -14.98
C ALA A 835 -24.25 -20.45 -13.99
N GLU A 836 -24.83 -21.50 -13.41
CA GLU A 836 -25.85 -21.39 -12.35
C GLU A 836 -25.25 -20.91 -11.02
N LEU A 837 -23.97 -21.19 -10.79
CA LEU A 837 -23.20 -20.71 -9.62
C LEU A 837 -22.64 -19.29 -9.80
N GLY A 838 -22.99 -18.59 -10.89
CA GLY A 838 -22.65 -17.19 -11.10
C GLY A 838 -21.45 -16.91 -12.01
N LEU A 839 -20.92 -17.92 -12.71
CA LEU A 839 -19.83 -17.75 -13.68
C LEU A 839 -20.25 -16.81 -14.83
N ASP A 840 -19.77 -15.57 -14.76
CA ASP A 840 -19.88 -14.61 -15.86
C ASP A 840 -18.81 -14.87 -16.94
N SER A 841 -18.81 -14.04 -17.99
CA SER A 841 -17.89 -14.21 -19.12
C SER A 841 -16.42 -13.88 -18.80
N MET A 842 -16.13 -13.11 -17.75
CA MET A 842 -14.75 -12.81 -17.32
C MET A 842 -14.24 -13.88 -16.35
N MET A 843 -15.05 -14.25 -15.36
CA MET A 843 -14.75 -15.37 -14.46
C MET A 843 -14.56 -16.66 -15.27
N GLY A 844 -15.38 -16.88 -16.31
CA GLY A 844 -15.23 -18.03 -17.22
C GLY A 844 -13.87 -18.08 -17.92
N THR A 845 -13.31 -16.94 -18.34
CA THR A 845 -11.97 -16.91 -18.94
C THR A 845 -10.85 -16.99 -17.93
N GLU A 846 -11.01 -16.40 -16.73
CA GLU A 846 -10.05 -16.56 -15.64
C GLU A 846 -9.97 -18.01 -15.18
N VAL A 847 -11.12 -18.68 -15.05
CA VAL A 847 -11.23 -20.13 -14.84
C VAL A 847 -10.51 -20.91 -15.94
N ILE A 848 -10.78 -20.67 -17.24
CA ILE A 848 -10.09 -21.39 -18.33
C ILE A 848 -8.58 -21.22 -18.21
N GLN A 849 -8.09 -20.00 -17.98
CA GLN A 849 -6.66 -19.74 -17.88
C GLN A 849 -6.01 -20.38 -16.67
N LEU A 850 -6.68 -20.35 -15.54
CA LEU A 850 -6.24 -20.99 -14.30
C LEU A 850 -6.16 -22.51 -14.51
N LEU A 851 -7.20 -23.10 -15.11
CA LEU A 851 -7.28 -24.51 -15.46
C LEU A 851 -6.22 -24.94 -16.48
N GLU A 852 -6.01 -24.18 -17.56
CA GLU A 852 -4.97 -24.48 -18.55
C GLU A 852 -3.55 -24.26 -18.03
N LYS A 853 -3.31 -23.22 -17.24
CA LYS A 853 -1.96 -22.82 -16.81
C LYS A 853 -1.48 -23.56 -15.56
N GLU A 854 -2.37 -23.82 -14.61
CA GLU A 854 -2.01 -24.44 -13.32
C GLU A 854 -2.39 -25.92 -13.24
N PHE A 855 -3.30 -26.42 -14.09
CA PHE A 855 -3.78 -27.80 -14.08
C PHE A 855 -3.74 -28.51 -15.46
N GLU A 856 -3.35 -27.79 -16.53
CA GLU A 856 -3.40 -28.24 -17.94
C GLU A 856 -4.75 -28.82 -18.40
N ILE A 857 -5.86 -28.35 -17.80
CA ILE A 857 -7.22 -28.72 -18.20
C ILE A 857 -7.70 -27.79 -19.31
N TYR A 858 -7.57 -28.25 -20.55
CA TYR A 858 -8.04 -27.54 -21.74
C TYR A 858 -9.56 -27.65 -21.88
N ILE A 859 -10.27 -26.53 -21.76
CA ILE A 859 -11.73 -26.49 -21.90
C ILE A 859 -12.19 -25.29 -22.72
N THR A 860 -13.19 -25.49 -23.59
CA THR A 860 -13.68 -24.39 -24.43
C THR A 860 -14.57 -23.42 -23.64
N ALA A 861 -14.63 -22.16 -24.09
CA ALA A 861 -15.53 -21.14 -23.54
C ALA A 861 -17.03 -21.47 -23.62
N LYS A 862 -17.41 -22.48 -24.42
CA LYS A 862 -18.78 -23.02 -24.42
C LYS A 862 -18.96 -24.03 -23.28
N ASP A 863 -17.98 -24.90 -23.10
CA ASP A 863 -18.07 -26.05 -22.21
C ASP A 863 -17.85 -25.68 -20.74
N VAL A 864 -16.99 -24.68 -20.45
CA VAL A 864 -16.76 -24.15 -19.09
C VAL A 864 -18.05 -23.70 -18.40
N ARG A 865 -19.02 -23.21 -19.17
CA ARG A 865 -20.32 -22.75 -18.64
C ARG A 865 -21.24 -23.91 -18.26
N SER A 866 -21.01 -25.10 -18.84
CA SER A 866 -21.73 -26.36 -18.59
C SER A 866 -20.95 -27.35 -17.69
N LEU A 867 -19.77 -26.94 -17.26
CA LEU A 867 -18.94 -27.62 -16.27
C LEU A 867 -19.62 -27.50 -14.91
N SER A 868 -19.40 -28.46 -14.02
CA SER A 868 -19.83 -28.44 -12.62
C SER A 868 -18.66 -28.89 -11.75
N PHE A 869 -18.66 -28.61 -10.44
CA PHE A 869 -17.56 -29.07 -9.57
C PHE A 869 -17.40 -30.59 -9.55
N ALA A 870 -18.49 -31.36 -9.71
CA ALA A 870 -18.42 -32.81 -9.91
C ALA A 870 -17.63 -33.16 -11.19
N LYS A 871 -18.02 -32.64 -12.37
CA LYS A 871 -17.29 -32.87 -13.62
C LYS A 871 -15.83 -32.40 -13.57
N LEU A 872 -15.56 -31.35 -12.82
CA LEU A 872 -14.22 -30.81 -12.63
C LEU A 872 -13.36 -31.81 -11.82
N THR A 873 -13.92 -32.36 -10.74
CA THR A 873 -13.34 -33.49 -9.99
C THR A 873 -13.17 -34.72 -10.86
N ASP A 874 -14.15 -35.05 -11.72
CA ASP A 874 -14.11 -36.22 -12.61
C ASP A 874 -12.95 -36.08 -13.62
N ILE A 875 -12.83 -34.93 -14.31
CA ILE A 875 -11.73 -34.62 -15.23
C ILE A 875 -10.38 -34.63 -14.49
N GLU A 876 -10.32 -34.06 -13.28
CA GLU A 876 -9.12 -34.10 -12.45
C GLU A 876 -8.77 -35.54 -12.04
N SER A 877 -9.75 -36.43 -11.83
CA SER A 877 -9.52 -37.86 -11.55
C SER A 877 -9.12 -38.68 -12.77
N GLU A 878 -9.69 -38.40 -13.95
CA GLU A 878 -9.27 -39.03 -15.21
C GLU A 878 -7.84 -38.62 -15.58
N LYS A 879 -7.49 -37.33 -15.37
CA LYS A 879 -6.14 -36.83 -15.58
C LYS A 879 -5.16 -37.39 -14.54
N ARG A 880 -5.54 -37.49 -13.26
CA ARG A 880 -4.77 -38.23 -12.23
C ARG A 880 -4.55 -39.69 -12.60
N ASN A 881 -5.52 -40.42 -13.15
CA ASN A 881 -5.29 -41.81 -13.57
C ASN A 881 -4.27 -41.94 -14.73
N VAL A 882 -4.07 -40.90 -15.54
CA VAL A 882 -3.05 -40.86 -16.61
C VAL A 882 -1.71 -40.31 -16.11
N GLU A 883 -1.75 -39.38 -15.15
CA GLU A 883 -0.57 -38.79 -14.51
C GLU A 883 0.02 -39.70 -13.41
N GLU A 884 -0.75 -40.57 -12.77
CA GLU A 884 -0.26 -41.56 -11.81
C GLU A 884 0.71 -42.58 -12.44
N GLU A 885 0.64 -42.82 -13.76
CA GLU A 885 1.67 -43.60 -14.48
C GLU A 885 2.97 -42.82 -14.76
N VAL A 886 2.98 -41.49 -14.66
CA VAL A 886 4.09 -40.62 -15.16
C VAL A 886 4.69 -39.68 -14.10
N SER A 887 3.90 -39.22 -13.12
CA SER A 887 4.24 -38.12 -12.21
C SER A 887 4.20 -38.46 -10.72
N LEU A 888 4.23 -39.75 -10.34
CA LEU A 888 4.46 -40.19 -8.95
C LEU A 888 5.81 -39.72 -8.35
N ASN A 889 6.65 -39.04 -9.14
CA ASN A 889 7.93 -38.49 -8.71
C ASN A 889 7.94 -36.95 -8.75
N LYS A 890 7.94 -36.36 -7.54
CA LYS A 890 8.31 -34.98 -7.14
C LYS A 890 7.14 -34.06 -6.70
N THR A 891 7.46 -33.24 -5.69
CA THR A 891 6.77 -31.97 -5.32
C THR A 891 5.38 -32.04 -4.65
N GLN A 892 5.20 -32.91 -3.65
CA GLN A 892 4.10 -32.77 -2.66
C GLN A 892 4.54 -33.04 -1.20
N GLN A 893 5.68 -32.51 -0.76
CA GLN A 893 6.26 -32.80 0.56
C GLN A 893 6.39 -31.61 1.53
N GLY A 894 6.21 -30.35 1.13
CA GLY A 894 6.62 -29.21 1.98
C GLY A 894 5.83 -28.99 3.29
N THR A 895 4.49 -28.93 3.23
CA THR A 895 3.68 -28.35 4.32
C THR A 895 2.97 -29.37 5.22
N ASP A 896 2.57 -30.54 4.69
CA ASP A 896 1.95 -31.61 5.49
C ASP A 896 2.93 -32.30 6.47
N LEU A 897 4.23 -32.00 6.36
CA LEU A 897 5.29 -32.57 7.21
C LEU A 897 5.40 -31.90 8.59
N LEU A 898 4.99 -30.63 8.75
CA LEU A 898 5.21 -29.91 10.01
C LEU A 898 4.13 -30.15 11.07
N ILE A 899 2.88 -30.44 10.64
CA ILE A 899 1.78 -30.85 11.53
C ILE A 899 2.12 -32.14 12.31
N GLN A 900 3.07 -32.93 11.80
CA GLN A 900 3.45 -34.20 12.41
C GLN A 900 4.12 -33.95 13.78
N PHE A 901 5.00 -32.94 13.91
CA PHE A 901 5.78 -32.61 15.12
C PHE A 901 4.97 -32.03 16.29
N ILE A 902 3.64 -32.04 16.23
CA ILE A 902 2.80 -31.64 17.35
C ILE A 902 2.96 -32.68 18.48
N PRO A 903 3.34 -32.26 19.71
CA PRO A 903 3.50 -33.17 20.83
C PRO A 903 2.17 -33.83 21.17
N ASP A 904 2.21 -35.08 21.63
CA ASP A 904 1.03 -35.88 21.97
C ASP A 904 1.11 -36.27 23.45
N SER A 905 0.55 -35.42 24.33
CA SER A 905 0.56 -35.66 25.79
C SER A 905 -0.20 -36.93 26.20
N GLN A 906 -1.05 -37.46 25.31
CA GLN A 906 -1.84 -38.67 25.50
C GLN A 906 -1.13 -39.94 24.99
N ALA A 907 0.10 -39.81 24.48
CA ALA A 907 0.92 -40.95 24.12
C ALA A 907 1.23 -41.84 25.34
N ASP A 908 1.52 -43.12 25.06
CA ASP A 908 1.95 -44.12 26.04
C ASP A 908 3.07 -43.57 26.94
N SER A 909 2.95 -43.61 28.26
CA SER A 909 3.91 -42.99 29.18
C SER A 909 5.11 -43.87 29.56
N ARG A 910 5.27 -45.05 28.94
CA ARG A 910 6.39 -45.95 29.23
C ARG A 910 7.75 -45.34 28.80
N PRO A 911 8.77 -45.26 29.69
CA PRO A 911 10.10 -44.73 29.34
C PRO A 911 10.84 -45.52 28.25
N ILE A 912 10.51 -46.80 28.08
CA ILE A 912 11.03 -47.67 27.02
C ILE A 912 9.85 -48.29 26.27
N VAL A 913 9.80 -48.06 24.96
CA VAL A 913 8.79 -48.60 24.05
C VAL A 913 9.46 -49.56 23.07
N ARG A 914 9.00 -50.81 22.98
CA ARG A 914 9.46 -51.72 21.91
C ARG A 914 8.77 -51.30 20.61
N LEU A 915 9.56 -50.96 19.60
CA LEU A 915 9.05 -50.51 18.30
C LEU A 915 9.05 -51.67 17.30
N SER A 916 8.06 -51.71 16.41
CA SER A 916 7.91 -52.81 15.45
C SER A 916 8.79 -52.62 14.22
N CYS A 917 9.47 -53.69 13.78
CA CYS A 917 10.57 -53.64 12.82
C CYS A 917 10.79 -54.97 12.07
N GLU A 918 11.39 -54.93 10.88
CA GLU A 918 11.73 -56.14 10.07
C GLU A 918 12.56 -57.19 10.84
N GLY A 919 13.34 -56.77 11.84
CA GLY A 919 14.27 -57.62 12.58
C GLY A 919 13.81 -58.06 13.98
N GLU A 920 12.50 -58.18 14.24
CA GLU A 920 11.96 -58.47 15.59
C GLU A 920 12.51 -59.74 16.26
N ASP A 921 13.00 -60.73 15.49
CA ASP A 921 13.55 -62.02 15.94
C ASP A 921 15.08 -62.06 16.09
N ASN A 922 15.81 -60.96 15.84
CA ASN A 922 17.29 -60.93 15.91
C ASN A 922 17.81 -60.86 17.36
N GLU A 923 17.82 -61.99 18.06
CA GLU A 923 18.43 -62.15 19.39
C GLU A 923 19.97 -61.99 19.33
N GLY A 924 20.46 -60.78 19.57
CA GLY A 924 21.90 -60.46 19.67
C GLY A 924 22.31 -59.07 19.19
N GLN A 925 21.42 -58.34 18.51
CA GLN A 925 21.63 -56.94 18.11
C GLN A 925 20.48 -56.06 18.59
N THR A 926 20.78 -55.07 19.43
CA THR A 926 19.80 -54.14 19.98
C THR A 926 20.10 -52.71 19.55
N VAL A 927 19.05 -52.01 19.09
CA VAL A 927 19.10 -50.61 18.65
C VAL A 927 18.30 -49.75 19.62
N LEU A 928 18.94 -48.79 20.26
CA LEU A 928 18.29 -47.75 21.06
C LEU A 928 18.01 -46.53 20.18
N VAL A 929 16.76 -46.08 20.11
CA VAL A 929 16.37 -44.90 19.32
C VAL A 929 15.94 -43.76 20.22
N PHE A 930 16.49 -42.57 19.98
CA PHE A 930 16.20 -41.34 20.72
C PHE A 930 15.45 -40.36 19.78
N PRO A 931 14.22 -39.96 20.12
CA PRO A 931 13.34 -39.14 19.28
C PRO A 931 13.74 -37.66 19.28
N GLY A 932 13.07 -36.85 18.45
CA GLY A 932 13.31 -35.41 18.40
C GLY A 932 12.76 -34.66 19.62
N ILE A 933 12.56 -33.35 19.48
CA ILE A 933 12.12 -32.49 20.59
C ILE A 933 10.69 -32.81 21.08
N GLU A 934 9.88 -33.40 20.19
CA GLU A 934 8.59 -34.00 20.48
C GLU A 934 8.68 -35.20 21.45
N GLY A 935 9.82 -35.88 21.55
CA GLY A 935 10.03 -36.92 22.54
C GLY A 935 9.26 -38.22 22.31
N VAL A 936 8.68 -38.44 21.12
CA VAL A 936 7.87 -39.61 20.73
C VAL A 936 8.27 -40.13 19.34
N PHE A 937 7.94 -41.38 19.00
CA PHE A 937 8.49 -42.08 17.82
C PHE A 937 7.67 -42.00 16.54
N THR A 938 6.58 -41.24 16.52
CA THR A 938 5.60 -41.19 15.41
C THR A 938 6.21 -40.81 14.06
N HIS A 939 7.33 -40.07 14.03
CA HIS A 939 7.97 -39.61 12.77
C HIS A 939 9.11 -40.52 12.32
N LEU A 940 9.61 -41.35 13.24
CA LEU A 940 10.69 -42.32 13.00
C LEU A 940 10.15 -43.67 12.49
N ASP A 941 8.84 -43.84 12.39
CA ASP A 941 8.16 -45.08 11.97
C ASP A 941 8.67 -45.64 10.63
N ALA A 942 8.91 -44.79 9.62
CA ALA A 942 9.45 -45.21 8.32
C ALA A 942 10.90 -45.75 8.40
N LEU A 943 11.72 -45.12 9.24
CA LEU A 943 13.08 -45.58 9.53
C LEU A 943 13.02 -46.89 10.31
N VAL A 944 12.31 -46.89 11.44
CA VAL A 944 12.30 -47.96 12.45
C VAL A 944 11.70 -49.26 11.92
N LYS A 945 10.59 -49.21 11.17
CA LYS A 945 9.98 -50.41 10.55
C LYS A 945 10.97 -51.15 9.66
N SER A 946 11.88 -50.42 9.03
CA SER A 946 12.86 -50.93 8.08
C SER A 946 14.19 -51.38 8.72
N LEU A 947 14.32 -51.35 10.06
CA LEU A 947 15.53 -51.77 10.77
C LEU A 947 15.55 -53.29 11.04
N ARG A 948 16.71 -53.91 10.84
CA ARG A 948 16.91 -55.37 10.97
C ARG A 948 17.58 -55.78 12.29
N ALA A 949 17.08 -55.24 13.40
CA ALA A 949 17.55 -55.54 14.75
C ALA A 949 16.42 -55.31 15.76
N ARG A 950 16.61 -55.72 17.03
CA ARG A 950 15.66 -55.44 18.10
C ARG A 950 15.65 -53.94 18.43
N VAL A 951 14.57 -53.22 18.08
CA VAL A 951 14.48 -51.77 18.30
C VAL A 951 13.75 -51.41 19.60
N LEU A 952 14.38 -50.58 20.43
CA LEU A 952 13.84 -50.01 21.65
C LEU A 952 13.89 -48.46 21.58
N GLY A 953 12.73 -47.81 21.66
CA GLY A 953 12.63 -46.36 21.75
C GLY A 953 12.77 -45.88 23.20
N VAL A 954 13.64 -44.90 23.45
CA VAL A 954 13.79 -44.18 24.72
C VAL A 954 12.94 -42.91 24.71
N GLN A 955 11.81 -42.92 25.42
CA GLN A 955 10.79 -41.87 25.33
C GLN A 955 10.89 -40.85 26.47
N TYR A 956 10.51 -39.59 26.22
CA TYR A 956 10.64 -38.49 27.19
C TYR A 956 9.32 -38.19 27.91
N SER A 957 9.41 -37.75 29.17
CA SER A 957 8.23 -37.53 30.01
C SER A 957 7.45 -36.28 29.59
N TYR A 958 6.13 -36.36 29.71
CA TYR A 958 5.19 -35.23 29.64
C TYR A 958 4.50 -34.94 30.98
N GLN A 959 4.45 -35.93 31.89
CA GLN A 959 3.82 -35.81 33.20
C GLN A 959 4.74 -35.12 34.21
N GLU A 960 6.04 -35.41 34.11
CA GLU A 960 7.13 -34.76 34.86
C GLU A 960 8.21 -34.37 33.83
N PRO A 961 8.00 -33.31 33.02
CA PRO A 961 8.90 -32.98 31.92
C PRO A 961 10.24 -32.44 32.42
N GLU A 962 11.30 -33.21 32.21
CA GLU A 962 12.66 -32.92 32.65
C GLU A 962 13.17 -31.56 32.12
N ILE A 963 13.98 -30.86 32.92
CA ILE A 963 14.43 -29.49 32.62
C ILE A 963 15.82 -29.41 31.97
N SER A 964 16.51 -30.54 31.79
CA SER A 964 17.85 -30.62 31.19
C SER A 964 18.09 -31.94 30.46
N VAL A 965 19.04 -31.96 29.51
CA VAL A 965 19.40 -33.18 28.73
C VAL A 965 20.00 -34.24 29.66
N GLU A 966 20.80 -33.80 30.63
CA GLU A 966 21.46 -34.61 31.64
C GLU A 966 20.47 -35.26 32.60
N GLU A 967 19.32 -34.63 32.86
CA GLU A 967 18.23 -35.20 33.65
C GLU A 967 17.49 -36.28 32.85
N ILE A 968 17.11 -36.01 31.59
CA ILE A 968 16.51 -37.01 30.68
C ILE A 968 17.39 -38.26 30.55
N ALA A 969 18.72 -38.08 30.44
CA ALA A 969 19.66 -39.19 30.39
C ALA A 969 19.73 -39.98 31.71
N LYS A 970 19.70 -39.30 32.86
CA LYS A 970 19.71 -39.93 34.19
C LYS A 970 18.40 -40.65 34.53
N THR A 971 17.25 -40.10 34.12
CA THR A 971 15.93 -40.74 34.32
C THR A 971 15.78 -41.97 33.43
N SER A 972 16.20 -41.90 32.17
CA SER A 972 16.08 -43.02 31.22
C SER A 972 17.07 -44.18 31.48
N LEU A 973 18.30 -43.91 31.91
CA LEU A 973 19.37 -44.93 32.04
C LEU A 973 18.96 -46.20 32.84
N PRO A 974 18.33 -46.14 34.03
CA PRO A 974 17.91 -47.32 34.77
C PRO A 974 16.79 -48.14 34.10
N HIS A 975 16.08 -47.56 33.13
CA HIS A 975 15.10 -48.27 32.30
C HIS A 975 15.77 -48.90 31.08
N ILE A 976 16.77 -48.24 30.49
CA ILE A 976 17.61 -48.79 29.42
C ILE A 976 18.35 -50.03 29.91
N GLU A 977 19.08 -49.95 31.02
CA GLU A 977 19.89 -51.05 31.58
C GLU A 977 19.09 -52.32 31.92
N LYS A 978 17.78 -52.19 32.20
CA LYS A 978 16.89 -53.35 32.44
C LYS A 978 16.50 -54.09 31.17
N ASN A 979 16.70 -53.49 30.01
CA ASN A 979 16.28 -54.02 28.71
C ASN A 979 17.47 -54.41 27.82
N ILE A 980 18.72 -54.08 28.20
CA ILE A 980 19.93 -54.39 27.44
C ILE A 980 20.89 -55.31 28.19
N SER A 981 21.68 -56.09 27.45
CA SER A 981 22.77 -56.92 27.97
C SER A 981 24.15 -56.32 27.67
N LYS A 982 25.20 -56.84 28.32
CA LYS A 982 26.60 -56.54 27.97
C LYS A 982 27.15 -57.42 26.85
N ASP A 983 26.50 -58.55 26.60
CA ASP A 983 26.91 -59.55 25.61
C ASP A 983 26.26 -59.35 24.23
N GLU A 984 25.40 -58.33 24.07
CA GLU A 984 24.74 -58.00 22.79
C GLU A 984 25.40 -56.80 22.10
N SER A 985 25.30 -56.73 20.76
CA SER A 985 25.81 -55.60 19.99
C SER A 985 24.84 -54.43 20.06
N LEU A 986 25.27 -53.32 20.69
CA LEU A 986 24.45 -52.15 20.92
C LEU A 986 24.70 -51.04 19.88
N THR A 987 23.64 -50.47 19.32
CA THR A 987 23.72 -49.27 18.46
C THR A 987 22.74 -48.22 18.98
N LEU A 988 23.18 -46.98 19.16
CA LEU A 988 22.34 -45.85 19.53
C LEU A 988 22.10 -44.97 18.30
N ILE A 989 20.84 -44.61 18.05
CA ILE A 989 20.43 -43.72 16.97
C ILE A 989 19.74 -42.50 17.58
N GLY A 990 20.35 -41.33 17.45
CA GLY A 990 19.75 -40.05 17.83
C GLY A 990 19.25 -39.30 16.60
N TYR A 991 18.00 -38.81 16.64
CA TYR A 991 17.47 -37.90 15.63
C TYR A 991 17.23 -36.52 16.23
N SER A 992 17.67 -35.46 15.55
CA SER A 992 17.46 -34.08 16.00
C SER A 992 17.87 -33.90 17.48
N PHE A 993 17.02 -33.31 18.32
CA PHE A 993 17.22 -33.17 19.78
C PHE A 993 17.69 -34.47 20.49
N GLY A 994 17.21 -35.63 20.04
CA GLY A 994 17.59 -36.93 20.59
C GLY A 994 19.08 -37.27 20.47
N VAL A 995 19.82 -36.61 19.58
CA VAL A 995 21.30 -36.72 19.53
C VAL A 995 21.92 -36.25 20.85
N SER A 996 21.47 -35.14 21.42
CA SER A 996 22.03 -34.62 22.69
C SER A 996 21.84 -35.61 23.85
N VAL A 997 20.64 -36.19 23.98
CA VAL A 997 20.31 -37.21 24.98
C VAL A 997 21.07 -38.51 24.72
N CYS A 998 21.18 -38.92 23.44
CA CYS A 998 21.92 -40.09 23.01
C CYS A 998 23.41 -40.04 23.41
N LEU A 999 24.07 -38.90 23.20
CA LEU A 999 25.49 -38.70 23.57
C LEU A 999 25.69 -38.81 25.09
N GLU A 1000 24.78 -38.22 25.87
CA GLU A 1000 24.82 -38.22 27.33
C GLU A 1000 24.64 -39.64 27.88
N VAL A 1001 23.63 -40.38 27.39
CA VAL A 1001 23.41 -41.79 27.74
C VAL A 1001 24.59 -42.68 27.31
N LEU A 1002 25.18 -42.43 26.14
CA LEU A 1002 26.33 -43.19 25.65
C LEU A 1002 27.55 -43.04 26.57
N SER A 1003 27.87 -41.81 26.98
CA SER A 1003 28.94 -41.54 27.95
C SER A 1003 28.71 -42.28 29.28
N LEU A 1004 27.48 -42.29 29.78
CA LEU A 1004 27.11 -43.03 31.00
C LEU A 1004 27.20 -44.56 30.82
N LEU A 1005 26.86 -45.10 29.65
CA LEU A 1005 26.96 -46.53 29.34
C LEU A 1005 28.42 -47.00 29.16
N GLU A 1006 29.27 -46.23 28.48
CA GLU A 1006 30.72 -46.52 28.37
C GLU A 1006 31.37 -46.59 29.75
N ASN A 1007 31.05 -45.63 30.64
CA ASN A 1007 31.56 -45.59 32.01
C ASN A 1007 31.09 -46.77 32.87
N ARG A 1008 30.01 -47.46 32.47
CA ARG A 1008 29.52 -48.70 33.09
C ARG A 1008 30.01 -49.96 32.38
N GLY A 1009 30.85 -49.83 31.35
CA GLY A 1009 31.46 -50.96 30.63
C GLY A 1009 30.51 -51.66 29.66
N TYR A 1010 29.59 -50.90 29.04
CA TYR A 1010 28.96 -51.28 27.77
C TYR A 1010 29.80 -50.72 26.62
N SER A 1011 29.68 -51.31 25.43
CA SER A 1011 30.23 -50.71 24.21
C SER A 1011 29.18 -50.68 23.12
N ALA A 1012 29.18 -49.61 22.32
CA ALA A 1012 28.15 -49.35 21.34
C ALA A 1012 28.68 -48.57 20.13
N LYS A 1013 27.88 -48.51 19.06
CA LYS A 1013 28.04 -47.54 17.96
C LYS A 1013 27.02 -46.42 18.12
N VAL A 1014 27.31 -45.25 17.54
CA VAL A 1014 26.36 -44.12 17.53
C VAL A 1014 26.15 -43.54 16.14
N ILE A 1015 24.89 -43.32 15.83
CA ILE A 1015 24.41 -42.75 14.57
C ILE A 1015 23.60 -41.49 14.92
N SER A 1016 24.07 -40.34 14.45
CA SER A 1016 23.37 -39.05 14.56
C SER A 1016 22.66 -38.77 13.24
N ILE A 1017 21.36 -38.47 13.28
CA ILE A 1017 20.55 -38.10 12.11
C ILE A 1017 20.15 -36.63 12.27
N ASP A 1018 20.72 -35.81 11.39
CA ASP A 1018 20.57 -34.36 11.30
C ASP A 1018 20.49 -33.62 12.66
N GLY A 1019 21.48 -33.86 13.53
CA GLY A 1019 21.54 -33.25 14.86
C GLY A 1019 22.92 -33.28 15.49
N SER A 1020 23.22 -32.27 16.31
CA SER A 1020 24.31 -32.20 17.28
C SER A 1020 23.99 -31.13 18.33
N PRO A 1021 24.64 -31.09 19.51
CA PRO A 1021 24.40 -30.03 20.49
C PRO A 1021 24.55 -28.61 19.90
N THR A 1022 25.61 -28.36 19.12
CA THR A 1022 25.85 -27.05 18.49
C THR A 1022 24.84 -26.75 17.40
N TYR A 1023 24.59 -27.68 16.47
CA TYR A 1023 23.64 -27.51 15.37
C TYR A 1023 22.21 -27.25 15.88
N LEU A 1024 21.80 -27.94 16.96
CA LEU A 1024 20.49 -27.77 17.57
C LEU A 1024 20.37 -26.42 18.28
N ARG A 1025 21.42 -25.95 18.97
CA ARG A 1025 21.45 -24.62 19.60
C ARG A 1025 21.30 -23.51 18.55
N SER A 1026 22.07 -23.58 17.46
CA SER A 1026 21.96 -22.65 16.33
C SER A 1026 20.61 -22.74 15.61
N SER A 1027 20.08 -23.95 15.43
CA SER A 1027 18.73 -24.16 14.86
C SER A 1027 17.65 -23.54 15.75
N MET A 1028 17.72 -23.73 17.07
CA MET A 1028 16.74 -23.23 18.03
C MET A 1028 16.72 -21.70 18.08
N LEU A 1029 17.89 -21.04 18.08
CA LEU A 1029 17.99 -19.58 18.04
C LEU A 1029 17.37 -18.97 16.76
N ASN A 1030 17.51 -19.64 15.62
CA ASN A 1030 16.85 -19.22 14.37
C ASN A 1030 15.34 -19.55 14.34
N PHE A 1031 14.93 -20.64 15.00
CA PHE A 1031 13.53 -21.09 14.99
C PHE A 1031 12.64 -20.28 15.95
N VAL A 1032 13.16 -19.98 17.15
CA VAL A 1032 12.51 -19.17 18.20
C VAL A 1032 13.48 -18.09 18.71
N PRO A 1033 13.59 -16.95 17.99
CA PRO A 1033 14.37 -15.82 18.47
C PRO A 1033 13.69 -15.18 19.70
N GLY A 1034 14.48 -14.64 20.62
CA GLY A 1034 13.98 -13.89 21.78
C GLY A 1034 15.11 -13.53 22.75
N ASP A 1035 15.30 -12.23 22.98
CA ASP A 1035 16.37 -11.72 23.86
C ASP A 1035 15.95 -11.72 25.34
N THR A 1036 14.64 -11.78 25.62
CA THR A 1036 14.06 -11.88 26.96
C THR A 1036 13.22 -13.15 27.15
N GLU A 1037 13.05 -13.57 28.40
CA GLU A 1037 12.27 -14.78 28.75
C GLU A 1037 10.82 -14.69 28.24
N ALA A 1038 10.19 -13.51 28.35
CA ALA A 1038 8.84 -13.25 27.91
C ALA A 1038 8.71 -13.33 26.38
N GLU A 1039 9.68 -12.81 25.63
CA GLU A 1039 9.72 -12.92 24.16
C GLU A 1039 9.95 -14.34 23.70
N PHE A 1040 10.85 -15.09 24.35
CA PHE A 1040 11.11 -16.49 24.04
C PHE A 1040 9.86 -17.35 24.29
N GLN A 1041 9.19 -17.19 25.43
CA GLN A 1041 7.91 -17.85 25.72
C GLN A 1041 6.83 -17.48 24.69
N THR A 1042 6.67 -16.18 24.39
CA THR A 1042 5.69 -15.69 23.43
C THR A 1042 5.95 -16.22 22.02
N ASN A 1043 7.20 -16.16 21.52
CA ASN A 1043 7.54 -16.61 20.18
C ASN A 1043 7.45 -18.14 20.07
N LEU A 1044 7.78 -18.91 21.13
CA LEU A 1044 7.57 -20.37 21.16
C LEU A 1044 6.08 -20.72 21.04
N VAL A 1045 5.23 -20.16 21.92
CA VAL A 1045 3.78 -20.41 21.89
C VAL A 1045 3.18 -19.98 20.55
N TYR A 1046 3.58 -18.82 20.03
CA TYR A 1046 3.16 -18.33 18.71
C TYR A 1046 3.57 -19.27 17.57
N LYS A 1047 4.79 -19.83 17.60
CA LYS A 1047 5.28 -20.79 16.61
C LYS A 1047 4.55 -22.14 16.68
N ILE A 1048 4.27 -22.65 17.89
CA ILE A 1048 3.48 -23.88 18.08
C ILE A 1048 2.06 -23.69 17.51
N LEU A 1049 1.40 -22.56 17.83
CA LEU A 1049 0.07 -22.27 17.30
C LEU A 1049 0.07 -22.08 15.77
N ALA A 1050 1.14 -21.50 15.21
CA ALA A 1050 1.29 -21.33 13.77
C ALA A 1050 1.44 -22.65 12.98
N MET A 1051 1.71 -23.78 13.66
CA MET A 1051 1.64 -25.13 13.06
C MET A 1051 0.21 -25.68 12.98
N LEU A 1052 -0.71 -25.13 13.78
CA LEU A 1052 -2.09 -25.60 13.93
C LEU A 1052 -3.13 -24.70 13.25
N ILE A 1053 -2.88 -23.39 13.21
CA ILE A 1053 -3.78 -22.39 12.64
C ILE A 1053 -3.01 -21.34 11.80
N PRO A 1054 -3.60 -20.82 10.71
CA PRO A 1054 -2.97 -19.81 9.87
C PRO A 1054 -2.45 -18.60 10.64
N VAL A 1055 -1.24 -18.14 10.29
CA VAL A 1055 -0.53 -17.03 10.96
C VAL A 1055 -1.34 -15.73 10.93
N GLU A 1056 -2.16 -15.54 9.90
CA GLU A 1056 -3.06 -14.39 9.74
C GLU A 1056 -4.13 -14.31 10.83
N LEU A 1057 -4.54 -15.45 11.41
CA LEU A 1057 -5.47 -15.51 12.55
C LEU A 1057 -4.77 -15.24 13.88
N LEU A 1058 -3.46 -15.52 13.97
CA LEU A 1058 -2.63 -15.28 15.15
C LEU A 1058 -2.08 -13.86 15.23
N ALA A 1059 -1.82 -13.20 14.11
CA ALA A 1059 -1.23 -11.87 14.05
C ALA A 1059 -1.91 -10.82 14.95
N PRO A 1060 -3.25 -10.72 15.06
CA PRO A 1060 -3.92 -9.76 15.96
C PRO A 1060 -3.75 -10.05 17.47
N TYR A 1061 -3.21 -11.21 17.83
CA TYR A 1061 -3.04 -11.65 19.21
C TYR A 1061 -1.59 -11.55 19.70
N ARG A 1062 -0.62 -11.21 18.82
CA ARG A 1062 0.81 -11.15 19.17
C ARG A 1062 1.10 -10.19 20.33
N GLU A 1063 0.49 -9.01 20.35
CA GLU A 1063 0.62 -8.07 21.47
C GLU A 1063 -0.02 -8.62 22.77
N LYS A 1064 -1.12 -9.39 22.67
CA LYS A 1064 -1.77 -9.99 23.85
C LYS A 1064 -0.90 -11.05 24.51
N PHE A 1065 -0.21 -11.89 23.73
CA PHE A 1065 0.76 -12.85 24.27
C PHE A 1065 1.95 -12.17 24.97
N LEU A 1066 2.34 -10.95 24.58
CA LEU A 1066 3.39 -10.19 25.27
C LEU A 1066 2.91 -9.60 26.61
N MET A 1067 1.59 -9.39 26.78
CA MET A 1067 0.98 -8.83 28.00
C MET A 1067 0.70 -9.88 29.09
N CYS A 1068 0.76 -11.17 28.78
CA CYS A 1068 0.67 -12.25 29.76
C CYS A 1068 1.85 -12.23 30.76
N SER A 1069 1.61 -12.57 32.03
CA SER A 1069 2.65 -12.53 33.07
C SER A 1069 3.62 -13.71 33.02
N ASP A 1070 3.17 -14.89 32.61
CA ASP A 1070 3.95 -16.14 32.62
C ASP A 1070 3.62 -17.06 31.43
N LEU A 1071 4.25 -18.23 31.36
CA LEU A 1071 3.99 -19.22 30.32
C LEU A 1071 2.58 -19.82 30.43
N ASP A 1072 2.02 -19.87 31.64
CA ASP A 1072 0.73 -20.48 31.93
C ASP A 1072 -0.43 -19.67 31.32
N GLU A 1073 -0.45 -18.35 31.53
CA GLU A 1073 -1.40 -17.44 30.89
C GLU A 1073 -1.24 -17.44 29.35
N ARG A 1074 -0.01 -17.57 28.84
CA ARG A 1074 0.27 -17.66 27.39
C ARG A 1074 -0.31 -18.95 26.80
N CYS A 1075 -0.14 -20.08 27.49
CA CYS A 1075 -0.74 -21.37 27.11
C CYS A 1075 -2.26 -21.28 27.11
N ASP A 1076 -2.86 -20.77 28.19
CA ASP A 1076 -4.32 -20.69 28.33
C ASP A 1076 -4.92 -19.77 27.25
N LEU A 1077 -4.33 -18.60 26.98
CA LEU A 1077 -4.71 -17.74 25.86
C LEU A 1077 -4.56 -18.50 24.52
N GLY A 1078 -3.43 -19.16 24.28
CA GLY A 1078 -3.15 -19.88 23.04
C GLY A 1078 -4.17 -20.99 22.73
N LEU A 1079 -4.51 -21.80 23.74
CA LEU A 1079 -5.47 -22.89 23.61
C LEU A 1079 -6.90 -22.38 23.30
N THR A 1080 -7.29 -21.18 23.74
CA THR A 1080 -8.58 -20.58 23.35
C THR A 1080 -8.66 -20.18 21.88
N LEU A 1081 -7.52 -19.96 21.22
CA LEU A 1081 -7.47 -19.53 19.81
C LEU A 1081 -7.58 -20.69 18.81
N ILE A 1082 -7.46 -21.95 19.26
CA ILE A 1082 -7.53 -23.14 18.40
C ILE A 1082 -9.00 -23.53 18.16
N PRO A 1083 -9.55 -23.38 16.93
CA PRO A 1083 -10.94 -23.72 16.61
C PRO A 1083 -11.27 -25.19 16.86
N SER A 1084 -12.53 -25.49 17.14
CA SER A 1084 -13.03 -26.84 17.43
C SER A 1084 -12.81 -27.85 16.31
N GLU A 1085 -12.71 -27.39 15.06
CA GLU A 1085 -12.59 -28.25 13.87
C GLU A 1085 -11.14 -28.66 13.52
N VAL A 1086 -10.13 -28.15 14.24
CA VAL A 1086 -8.73 -28.44 13.94
C VAL A 1086 -8.38 -29.91 14.25
N VAL A 1087 -7.89 -30.63 13.24
CA VAL A 1087 -7.38 -31.99 13.37
C VAL A 1087 -6.21 -32.00 14.37
N ASN A 1088 -6.16 -33.00 15.25
CA ASN A 1088 -5.20 -33.10 16.36
C ASN A 1088 -5.31 -32.04 17.48
N ARG A 1089 -6.37 -31.22 17.55
CA ARG A 1089 -6.63 -30.31 18.69
C ARG A 1089 -6.58 -30.99 20.07
N GLN A 1090 -6.84 -32.30 20.13
CA GLN A 1090 -6.81 -33.11 21.35
C GLN A 1090 -5.40 -33.48 21.83
N LYS A 1091 -4.36 -33.30 20.99
CA LYS A 1091 -2.97 -33.66 21.30
C LYS A 1091 -2.21 -32.55 22.03
N LEU A 1092 -2.49 -31.29 21.66
CA LEU A 1092 -1.85 -30.13 22.25
C LEU A 1092 -2.62 -29.64 23.47
N ASP A 1093 -2.06 -29.86 24.65
CA ASP A 1093 -2.50 -29.29 25.90
C ASP A 1093 -1.38 -28.47 26.57
N LYS A 1094 -1.65 -27.99 27.80
CA LYS A 1094 -0.70 -27.21 28.58
C LYS A 1094 0.57 -28.00 28.96
N GLN A 1095 0.47 -29.32 29.17
CA GLN A 1095 1.62 -30.18 29.48
C GLN A 1095 2.52 -30.36 28.26
N ALA A 1096 1.93 -30.53 27.08
CA ALA A 1096 2.65 -30.59 25.80
C ALA A 1096 3.47 -29.30 25.52
N VAL A 1097 2.90 -28.12 25.77
CA VAL A 1097 3.61 -26.84 25.58
C VAL A 1097 4.72 -26.65 26.62
N VAL A 1098 4.48 -26.99 27.88
CA VAL A 1098 5.52 -26.93 28.94
C VAL A 1098 6.67 -27.92 28.66
N ALA A 1099 6.38 -29.12 28.17
CA ALA A 1099 7.42 -30.09 27.78
C ALA A 1099 8.29 -29.58 26.63
N LEU A 1100 7.68 -28.99 25.58
CA LEU A 1100 8.44 -28.33 24.50
C LEU A 1100 9.27 -27.15 25.01
N TYR A 1101 8.73 -26.36 25.93
CA TYR A 1101 9.45 -25.23 26.53
C TYR A 1101 10.72 -25.69 27.26
N ASN A 1102 10.58 -26.67 28.16
CA ASN A 1102 11.70 -27.23 28.94
C ASN A 1102 12.76 -27.82 28.01
N ARG A 1103 12.38 -28.60 26.99
CA ARG A 1103 13.32 -29.20 26.03
C ARG A 1103 13.98 -28.16 25.10
N SER A 1104 13.28 -27.08 24.76
CA SER A 1104 13.85 -25.96 24.00
C SER A 1104 14.87 -25.19 24.84
N LYS A 1105 14.58 -24.96 26.13
CA LYS A 1105 15.54 -24.40 27.10
C LYS A 1105 16.74 -25.31 27.32
N ALA A 1106 16.53 -26.62 27.46
CA ALA A 1106 17.60 -27.60 27.57
C ALA A 1106 18.51 -27.56 26.32
N THR A 1107 17.93 -27.44 25.12
CA THR A 1107 18.70 -27.29 23.87
C THR A 1107 19.61 -26.06 23.85
N LEU A 1108 19.12 -24.92 24.36
CA LEU A 1108 19.89 -23.66 24.39
C LEU A 1108 20.99 -23.64 25.46
N ASN A 1109 20.82 -24.41 26.54
CA ASN A 1109 21.69 -24.41 27.72
C ASN A 1109 22.65 -25.60 27.78
N TYR A 1110 22.47 -26.63 26.95
CA TYR A 1110 23.27 -27.86 27.01
C TYR A 1110 24.61 -27.73 26.27
N GLU A 1111 25.67 -28.15 26.95
CA GLU A 1111 27.02 -28.31 26.40
C GLU A 1111 27.57 -29.67 26.86
N PHE A 1112 28.06 -30.50 25.94
CA PHE A 1112 28.57 -31.83 26.29
C PHE A 1112 29.90 -31.73 27.06
N CYS A 1113 29.86 -31.96 28.37
CA CYS A 1113 30.97 -31.69 29.30
C CYS A 1113 31.72 -32.93 29.81
N HIS A 1114 31.52 -34.10 29.21
CA HIS A 1114 32.16 -35.35 29.65
C HIS A 1114 33.50 -35.63 28.96
N ASP A 1115 34.22 -36.63 29.47
CA ASP A 1115 35.33 -37.26 28.74
C ASP A 1115 34.87 -37.68 27.33
N LYS A 1116 35.72 -37.44 26.33
CA LYS A 1116 35.45 -37.80 24.94
C LYS A 1116 35.07 -39.29 24.79
N ILE A 1117 33.94 -39.53 24.14
CA ILE A 1117 33.35 -40.85 23.87
C ILE A 1117 34.30 -41.67 22.99
N ARG A 1118 34.42 -42.97 23.28
CA ARG A 1118 35.31 -43.92 22.60
C ARG A 1118 34.64 -44.62 21.41
N SER A 1119 33.31 -44.74 21.41
CA SER A 1119 32.53 -45.28 20.29
C SER A 1119 32.84 -44.61 18.94
N LYS A 1120 32.77 -45.41 17.86
CA LYS A 1120 32.73 -44.90 16.48
C LYS A 1120 31.41 -44.14 16.24
N ALA A 1121 31.51 -42.95 15.66
CA ALA A 1121 30.38 -42.05 15.40
C ALA A 1121 30.14 -41.82 13.91
N TYR A 1122 28.87 -41.82 13.53
CA TYR A 1122 28.40 -41.56 12.17
C TYR A 1122 27.37 -40.43 12.19
N LEU A 1123 27.48 -39.46 11.28
CA LEU A 1123 26.51 -38.38 11.08
C LEU A 1123 25.89 -38.50 9.69
N PHE A 1124 24.57 -38.62 9.64
CA PHE A 1124 23.80 -38.44 8.42
C PHE A 1124 23.19 -37.04 8.42
N LYS A 1125 23.72 -36.16 7.57
CA LYS A 1125 23.35 -34.75 7.41
C LYS A 1125 22.29 -34.59 6.32
N ALA A 1126 21.27 -33.77 6.56
CA ALA A 1126 20.32 -33.40 5.52
C ALA A 1126 21.02 -32.51 4.47
N LYS A 1127 20.75 -32.75 3.19
CA LYS A 1127 21.27 -31.93 2.08
C LYS A 1127 20.74 -30.49 2.13
N TYR A 1128 19.56 -30.29 2.68
CA TYR A 1128 18.96 -28.98 2.94
C TYR A 1128 18.79 -28.79 4.46
N PRO A 1129 19.87 -28.49 5.20
CA PRO A 1129 19.84 -28.37 6.66
C PRO A 1129 19.14 -27.08 7.12
N ILE A 1130 18.69 -27.05 8.37
CA ILE A 1130 18.00 -25.90 8.97
C ILE A 1130 18.95 -24.69 9.11
N VAL A 1131 20.21 -24.96 9.45
CA VAL A 1131 21.28 -23.98 9.59
C VAL A 1131 22.55 -24.46 8.89
N ASN A 1132 23.31 -23.52 8.32
CA ASN A 1132 24.61 -23.82 7.73
C ASN A 1132 25.68 -23.86 8.83
N GLU A 1133 26.00 -25.07 9.27
CA GLU A 1133 27.06 -25.41 10.23
C GLU A 1133 28.15 -26.25 9.57
N ASP A 1134 29.30 -26.36 10.26
CA ASP A 1134 30.48 -27.15 9.85
C ASP A 1134 30.13 -28.60 9.42
N GLU A 1135 31.02 -29.23 8.64
CA GLU A 1135 30.76 -30.52 7.97
C GLU A 1135 30.22 -31.61 8.91
N ASP A 1136 30.81 -31.76 10.10
CA ASP A 1136 30.45 -32.76 11.10
C ASP A 1136 29.50 -32.26 12.20
N TYR A 1137 28.90 -31.07 12.02
CA TYR A 1137 28.12 -30.36 13.04
C TYR A 1137 28.86 -30.23 14.40
N HIS A 1138 30.19 -30.13 14.39
CA HIS A 1138 31.07 -30.10 15.56
C HIS A 1138 31.03 -31.36 16.45
N LEU A 1139 30.48 -32.49 15.98
CA LEU A 1139 30.42 -33.73 16.79
C LEU A 1139 31.81 -34.26 17.15
N SER A 1140 32.85 -33.99 16.36
CA SER A 1140 34.26 -34.30 16.70
C SER A 1140 34.75 -33.72 18.03
N MET A 1141 34.06 -32.72 18.61
CA MET A 1141 34.34 -32.28 19.97
C MET A 1141 33.99 -33.36 21.02
N ALA A 1142 32.92 -34.12 20.83
CA ALA A 1142 32.45 -35.14 21.76
C ALA A 1142 33.17 -36.50 21.65
N PHE A 1143 33.83 -36.81 20.52
CA PHE A 1143 34.43 -38.13 20.25
C PHE A 1143 35.97 -38.14 20.27
N LYS A 1144 36.56 -39.32 20.54
CA LYS A 1144 38.02 -39.57 20.39
C LYS A 1144 38.43 -39.93 18.96
N HIS A 1145 37.52 -40.49 18.18
CA HIS A 1145 37.73 -40.81 16.77
C HIS A 1145 37.07 -39.76 15.87
N SER A 1146 37.51 -39.68 14.61
CA SER A 1146 36.88 -38.84 13.59
C SER A 1146 35.44 -39.31 13.31
N VAL A 1147 34.50 -38.38 13.31
CA VAL A 1147 33.10 -38.63 12.93
C VAL A 1147 33.04 -38.90 11.42
N GLN A 1148 32.35 -39.96 11.00
CA GLN A 1148 32.12 -40.22 9.58
C GLN A 1148 30.84 -39.50 9.13
N VAL A 1149 30.95 -38.59 8.17
CA VAL A 1149 29.83 -37.77 7.69
C VAL A 1149 29.34 -38.28 6.33
N ALA A 1150 28.03 -38.42 6.19
CA ALA A 1150 27.35 -38.68 4.92
C ALA A 1150 26.21 -37.66 4.74
N THR A 1151 26.09 -37.09 3.53
CA THR A 1151 24.96 -36.20 3.18
C THR A 1151 23.88 -37.00 2.47
N VAL A 1152 22.63 -36.85 2.91
CA VAL A 1152 21.46 -37.57 2.37
C VAL A 1152 20.48 -36.57 1.77
N ASP A 1153 19.91 -36.90 0.60
CA ASP A 1153 18.98 -36.03 -0.13
C ASP A 1153 17.70 -35.77 0.67
N GLY A 1154 17.33 -34.50 0.85
CA GLY A 1154 16.18 -34.09 1.68
C GLY A 1154 16.51 -33.00 2.69
N ASP A 1155 15.47 -32.54 3.36
CA ASP A 1155 15.49 -31.66 4.54
C ASP A 1155 15.45 -32.47 5.85
N HIS A 1156 15.42 -31.75 6.98
CA HIS A 1156 15.38 -32.33 8.34
C HIS A 1156 14.31 -33.41 8.54
N VAL A 1157 13.17 -33.34 7.83
CA VAL A 1157 12.03 -34.26 8.01
C VAL A 1157 12.01 -35.36 6.95
N THR A 1158 12.25 -34.99 5.70
CA THR A 1158 12.25 -35.92 4.56
C THR A 1158 13.44 -36.89 4.58
N ILE A 1159 14.56 -36.53 5.22
CA ILE A 1159 15.73 -37.41 5.40
C ILE A 1159 15.34 -38.79 5.98
N LEU A 1160 14.39 -38.83 6.93
CA LEU A 1160 13.92 -40.05 7.59
C LEU A 1160 13.20 -41.04 6.66
N LYS A 1161 12.75 -40.57 5.49
CA LYS A 1161 12.01 -41.37 4.50
C LYS A 1161 12.91 -41.89 3.38
N GLN A 1162 14.21 -41.61 3.41
CA GLN A 1162 15.13 -41.93 2.33
C GLN A 1162 15.63 -43.37 2.39
N SER A 1163 15.46 -44.09 1.28
CA SER A 1163 15.91 -45.49 1.17
C SER A 1163 17.43 -45.66 1.27
N GLU A 1164 18.20 -44.60 1.00
CA GLU A 1164 19.67 -44.58 1.14
C GLU A 1164 20.09 -44.58 2.62
N LEU A 1165 19.49 -43.71 3.43
CA LEU A 1165 19.69 -43.66 4.88
C LEU A 1165 19.40 -45.03 5.53
N ILE A 1166 18.25 -45.62 5.19
CA ILE A 1166 17.82 -46.92 5.70
C ILE A 1166 18.81 -48.05 5.34
N LYS A 1167 19.38 -48.03 4.12
CA LYS A 1167 20.37 -49.02 3.66
C LYS A 1167 21.69 -48.90 4.42
N GLU A 1168 22.22 -47.68 4.54
CA GLU A 1168 23.49 -47.46 5.23
C GLU A 1168 23.37 -47.70 6.75
N ILE A 1169 22.27 -47.31 7.40
CA ILE A 1169 22.03 -47.64 8.82
C ILE A 1169 21.97 -49.17 9.04
N ASN A 1170 21.22 -49.92 8.22
CA ASN A 1170 21.18 -51.39 8.33
C ASN A 1170 22.54 -52.04 8.08
N LYS A 1171 23.35 -51.50 7.18
CA LYS A 1171 24.73 -51.93 6.93
C LYS A 1171 25.64 -51.66 8.14
N LEU A 1172 25.51 -50.50 8.80
CA LEU A 1172 26.25 -50.17 10.03
C LEU A 1172 25.85 -51.05 11.22
N ILE A 1173 24.57 -51.45 11.31
CA ILE A 1173 24.06 -52.42 12.29
C ILE A 1173 24.63 -53.82 12.00
N ALA A 1174 24.62 -54.26 10.75
CA ALA A 1174 25.08 -55.60 10.36
C ALA A 1174 26.62 -55.78 10.42
N CYS A 1175 27.41 -54.72 10.28
CA CYS A 1175 28.86 -54.81 10.22
C CYS A 1175 29.46 -55.11 11.61
N MET A 1176 29.75 -56.37 11.92
CA MET A 1176 30.57 -56.75 13.08
C MET A 1176 32.06 -56.45 12.82
N ASP A 1177 32.39 -55.16 12.80
CA ASP A 1177 33.78 -54.73 13.03
C ASP A 1177 34.13 -54.98 14.50
N ASP A 1178 35.34 -55.49 14.77
CA ASP A 1178 35.89 -55.51 16.12
C ASP A 1178 35.80 -54.11 16.76
N ILE A 1179 35.20 -54.06 17.95
CA ILE A 1179 34.89 -52.87 18.75
C ILE A 1179 36.01 -52.61 19.77
#